data_AF-A0A350XNK4-F1
#
_entry.id   AF-A0A350XNK4-F1
#
_cell.length_a   1.000
_cell.length_b   1.000
_cell.length_c   1.000
_cell.angle_alpha   90.00
_cell.angle_beta   90.00
_cell.angle_gamma   90.00
#
_symmetry.space_group_name_H-M   'P 1'
#
loop_
_entity.id
_entity.type
_entity.pdbx_description
1 polymer ?
#
loop_
_entity_poly.entity_id
_entity_poly.type
_entity_poly.pdbx_seq_one_letter_code
_entity_poly.pdbx_strand_id
1 'polypeptide(L)'
;MTIYTTQFTQQNGASNELIDVKIEYCQDFTGDGYNDIKIALSVAPSSNSGTEDMIGVAFDIQNDAVSGLQIVQINRSTANGTLSTYTPTSVIGANQVSDGGPLDPGFNTSGGNSQEPYDVGIKFSAEGSGEGIVQTASFVLTKSGTNLDAETLLENTDWWVRLQSTDNGTQSAKTGGHLGDLPPCQDNSNPAISIVKVTNGADGQTILAGSPVTWTYTVTNAGNVALSSINVTDNQGVTPVYQSGDTDNDTLLDVGENWIYKATGTATPGSYNNIGTATGSFNNTPVSATDPSSYFGANPSLDVEKYVSVDGGTTFVDADTPTGPFALSGTNPQFKFVVTNTGNVSLTNVNLSDSDFNLSLAPFNLAVGGTYEYTFTGATWQAGQHTNTATASSTYTDGVGNTKNLSDTDDANYFGANPKIAINKVTNGADGLNILAGSPVTWTYTVSNAGNVALSTINVTDNQGVTPVYQSGDTDNDALLDVGENWIYTATGTATPGSYNNIGTATGSFNNTPVNATDPSNYFGANPSLDVEKYVSVDGGTTFVDADTPTGPFALSGTNPQFKFVVTNTGNVSLTNISLSDSDFDLNGAAAGTAISIPSLAVGGTYETIFTGATWQAGQHTNTATAASTYTDGVGNTKNLSDTDDANYFGANPKIAINKVTVYGSTKGDGLSIVAGSSISWEYTVTNTGNVGISNLSVTDNIPGVTPVYQSGDANNNSTLDVGENWLYKATGTAIAGNYNNIGTANGSFNGTPVNATDPSSYTGFTGPGVRTPGFWINTTWQDFWDGDVSVPSQAGQLYFPKADILLYKNGDPTQPLPNNGLVTDPVTGTSSRGLLIGDYNRDGITNSGENTIFYNLTEARAILGASNQTIQQDSRYILDRALVAAWLNFLAGNPADTVDMNKGISWLQVLTPDENGDKKGDGYLKGLGNTTLDGQSPVIGSSSPYWNSGITSLSGAPSPYNLNTGVPLPIDAGNSIKNALDLYNNTGAGIAAAPPV
;
A
#
# COMPACT_ATOMS: atom_id res chain seq x y z
N MET A 1 70.85 -83.98 -84.35
CA MET A 1 71.41 -84.26 -85.68
C MET A 1 72.49 -83.23 -85.97
N THR A 2 73.71 -83.70 -86.25
CA THR A 2 74.88 -82.92 -86.65
C THR A 2 75.36 -83.40 -88.02
N ILE A 3 75.86 -82.50 -88.89
CA ILE A 3 76.23 -82.80 -90.29
C ILE A 3 77.64 -82.26 -90.58
N TYR A 4 78.51 -83.09 -91.20
CA TYR A 4 79.84 -82.73 -91.68
C TYR A 4 79.98 -83.01 -93.19
N THR A 5 80.68 -82.13 -93.92
CA THR A 5 80.93 -82.28 -95.37
C THR A 5 82.35 -81.90 -95.73
N THR A 6 83.00 -82.67 -96.58
CA THR A 6 84.34 -82.38 -97.15
C THR A 6 84.45 -82.87 -98.60
N GLN A 7 85.56 -82.59 -99.28
CA GLN A 7 85.83 -83.05 -100.64
C GLN A 7 87.21 -83.70 -100.72
N PHE A 8 87.26 -84.91 -101.25
CA PHE A 8 88.49 -85.64 -101.53
C PHE A 8 89.09 -85.17 -102.85
N THR A 9 90.35 -84.75 -102.80
CA THR A 9 91.04 -84.04 -103.89
C THR A 9 92.39 -84.64 -104.30
N GLN A 10 92.87 -85.68 -103.60
CA GLN A 10 94.17 -86.29 -103.88
C GLN A 10 94.06 -87.24 -105.07
N GLN A 11 94.63 -86.86 -106.23
CA GLN A 11 94.55 -87.65 -107.47
C GLN A 11 95.78 -88.56 -107.64
N ASN A 12 95.54 -89.83 -107.93
CA ASN A 12 96.58 -90.81 -108.29
C ASN A 12 96.14 -91.59 -109.55
N GLY A 13 96.75 -91.27 -110.69
CA GLY A 13 96.41 -91.81 -112.00
C GLY A 13 95.98 -90.72 -112.99
N ALA A 14 95.25 -91.10 -114.03
CA ALA A 14 94.85 -90.19 -115.13
C ALA A 14 93.48 -89.50 -114.94
N SER A 15 92.76 -89.71 -113.83
CA SER A 15 91.46 -89.06 -113.57
C SER A 15 91.63 -87.67 -112.96
N ASN A 16 90.73 -86.74 -113.33
CA ASN A 16 90.67 -85.38 -112.80
C ASN A 16 89.45 -85.11 -111.90
N GLU A 17 88.66 -86.14 -111.59
CA GLU A 17 87.46 -86.09 -110.74
C GLU A 17 87.76 -85.97 -109.24
N LEU A 18 87.03 -85.09 -108.55
CA LEU A 18 87.00 -84.89 -107.10
C LEU A 18 85.77 -85.60 -106.52
N ILE A 19 85.81 -86.03 -105.25
CA ILE A 19 84.68 -86.71 -104.59
C ILE A 19 84.19 -85.90 -103.40
N ASP A 20 82.92 -85.47 -103.41
CA ASP A 20 82.25 -84.88 -102.26
C ASP A 20 81.84 -85.97 -101.26
N VAL A 21 82.07 -85.71 -99.97
CA VAL A 21 81.81 -86.60 -98.85
C VAL A 21 80.92 -85.89 -97.83
N LYS A 22 79.81 -86.52 -97.45
CA LYS A 22 78.90 -86.05 -96.40
C LYS A 22 78.77 -87.13 -95.31
N ILE A 23 78.93 -86.73 -94.06
CA ILE A 23 78.80 -87.57 -92.87
C ILE A 23 77.71 -86.96 -91.96
N GLU A 24 76.70 -87.75 -91.58
CA GLU A 24 75.60 -87.35 -90.71
C GLU A 24 75.58 -88.23 -89.45
N TYR A 25 75.50 -87.61 -88.26
CA TYR A 25 75.61 -88.30 -86.94
C TYR A 25 74.88 -87.55 -85.80
N CYS A 26 74.98 -88.05 -84.54
CA CYS A 26 74.12 -87.68 -83.39
C CYS A 26 72.61 -87.93 -83.68
N GLN A 27 72.28 -89.00 -84.43
CA GLN A 27 70.90 -89.41 -84.75
C GLN A 27 70.85 -90.91 -85.05
N ASP A 28 69.71 -91.55 -84.76
CA ASP A 28 69.38 -92.91 -85.14
C ASP A 28 68.88 -92.98 -86.60
N PHE A 29 69.60 -93.69 -87.48
CA PHE A 29 69.28 -93.84 -88.91
C PHE A 29 68.70 -95.23 -89.26
N THR A 30 68.94 -96.22 -88.40
CA THR A 30 68.45 -97.58 -88.56
C THR A 30 67.09 -97.81 -87.89
N GLY A 31 66.70 -96.92 -86.97
CA GLY A 31 65.48 -96.99 -86.17
C GLY A 31 65.59 -97.93 -84.98
N ASP A 32 66.81 -98.26 -84.54
CA ASP A 32 67.08 -99.21 -83.46
C ASP A 32 67.20 -98.57 -82.07
N GLY A 33 67.08 -97.24 -81.99
CA GLY A 33 67.14 -96.44 -80.77
C GLY A 33 68.55 -95.94 -80.41
N TYR A 34 69.58 -96.26 -81.21
CA TYR A 34 70.95 -95.83 -80.99
C TYR A 34 71.45 -94.95 -82.14
N ASN A 35 72.37 -94.03 -81.85
CA ASN A 35 72.94 -93.13 -82.86
C ASN A 35 73.82 -93.92 -83.87
N ASP A 36 73.60 -93.69 -85.16
CA ASP A 36 74.36 -94.30 -86.27
C ASP A 36 75.19 -93.23 -87.02
N ILE A 37 76.05 -93.67 -87.95
CA ILE A 37 76.80 -92.77 -88.83
C ILE A 37 76.46 -93.04 -90.28
N LYS A 38 75.86 -92.07 -90.96
CA LYS A 38 75.51 -92.16 -92.38
C LYS A 38 76.52 -91.40 -93.22
N ILE A 39 77.06 -92.06 -94.24
CA ILE A 39 78.09 -91.54 -95.13
C ILE A 39 77.59 -91.55 -96.57
N ALA A 40 77.76 -90.45 -97.28
CA ALA A 40 77.43 -90.33 -98.70
C ALA A 40 78.62 -89.76 -99.47
N LEU A 41 78.93 -90.39 -100.60
CA LEU A 41 79.97 -90.06 -101.56
C LEU A 41 79.33 -89.67 -102.88
N SER A 42 79.80 -88.62 -103.53
CA SER A 42 79.39 -88.26 -104.88
C SER A 42 80.53 -87.67 -105.67
N VAL A 43 80.65 -88.03 -106.95
CA VAL A 43 81.57 -87.35 -107.86
C VAL A 43 81.18 -85.88 -107.93
N ALA A 44 82.11 -85.01 -107.54
CA ALA A 44 81.86 -83.59 -107.41
C ALA A 44 81.48 -83.00 -108.77
N PRO A 45 80.35 -82.26 -108.86
CA PRO A 45 79.87 -81.71 -110.12
C PRO A 45 80.90 -80.84 -110.85
N SER A 46 81.82 -80.21 -110.11
CA SER A 46 82.87 -79.33 -110.62
C SER A 46 83.94 -80.03 -111.46
N SER A 47 84.02 -81.35 -111.39
CA SER A 47 85.06 -82.16 -112.02
C SER A 47 84.53 -83.36 -112.80
N ASN A 48 83.21 -83.55 -112.81
CA ASN A 48 82.54 -84.71 -113.36
C ASN A 48 82.56 -84.67 -114.89
N SER A 49 83.42 -85.47 -115.54
CA SER A 49 83.45 -85.57 -117.00
C SER A 49 82.36 -86.50 -117.56
N GLY A 50 81.62 -87.18 -116.66
CA GLY A 50 80.50 -88.07 -116.99
C GLY A 50 80.93 -89.43 -117.52
N THR A 51 82.23 -89.71 -117.64
CA THR A 51 82.78 -90.94 -118.23
C THR A 51 83.43 -91.90 -117.23
N GLU A 52 83.65 -91.46 -115.99
CA GLU A 52 84.34 -92.22 -114.95
C GLU A 52 83.35 -92.86 -113.97
N ASP A 53 83.43 -94.17 -113.82
CA ASP A 53 82.58 -94.99 -112.96
C ASP A 53 83.19 -95.14 -111.56
N MET A 54 82.40 -94.85 -110.51
CA MET A 54 82.81 -95.06 -109.12
C MET A 54 82.73 -96.54 -108.74
N ILE A 55 83.89 -97.19 -108.72
CA ILE A 55 84.01 -98.63 -108.52
C ILE A 55 83.84 -99.03 -107.07
N GLY A 56 84.34 -98.22 -106.14
CA GLY A 56 84.32 -98.54 -104.71
C GLY A 56 85.00 -97.49 -103.87
N VAL A 57 84.91 -97.65 -102.55
CA VAL A 57 85.66 -96.89 -101.54
C VAL A 57 86.35 -97.85 -100.58
N ALA A 58 87.55 -97.50 -100.18
CA ALA A 58 88.29 -98.13 -99.10
C ALA A 58 88.77 -97.05 -98.13
N PHE A 59 88.64 -97.28 -96.83
CA PHE A 59 89.10 -96.35 -95.81
C PHE A 59 89.48 -97.05 -94.53
N ASP A 60 90.33 -96.40 -93.76
CA ASP A 60 90.76 -96.87 -92.46
C ASP A 60 89.79 -96.43 -91.34
N ILE A 61 89.70 -97.20 -90.25
CA ILE A 61 88.97 -96.79 -89.04
C ILE A 61 90.00 -96.53 -87.95
N GLN A 62 89.83 -95.42 -87.23
CA GLN A 62 90.82 -95.03 -86.22
C GLN A 62 90.97 -96.13 -85.15
N ASN A 63 92.23 -96.52 -84.88
CA ASN A 63 92.63 -97.56 -83.93
C ASN A 63 92.11 -98.98 -84.21
N ASP A 64 91.84 -99.34 -85.48
CA ASP A 64 91.34 -100.66 -85.88
C ASP A 64 90.05 -101.08 -85.13
N ALA A 65 89.20 -100.12 -84.73
CA ALA A 65 88.04 -100.33 -83.86
C ALA A 65 86.83 -101.01 -84.57
N VAL A 66 87.11 -101.99 -85.42
CA VAL A 66 86.16 -102.62 -86.35
C VAL A 66 85.22 -103.65 -85.72
N SER A 67 85.45 -104.05 -84.47
CA SER A 67 84.69 -105.13 -83.83
C SER A 67 83.21 -104.78 -83.61
N GLY A 68 82.33 -105.56 -84.22
CA GLY A 68 80.89 -105.43 -84.12
C GLY A 68 80.28 -104.31 -84.96
N LEU A 69 81.09 -103.57 -85.74
CA LEU A 69 80.59 -102.63 -86.74
C LEU A 69 79.95 -103.40 -87.89
N GLN A 70 78.84 -102.86 -88.40
CA GLN A 70 78.14 -103.37 -89.57
C GLN A 70 77.93 -102.24 -90.57
N ILE A 71 78.04 -102.58 -91.86
CA ILE A 71 77.61 -101.68 -92.94
C ILE A 71 76.23 -102.12 -93.37
N VAL A 72 75.28 -101.21 -93.25
CA VAL A 72 73.90 -101.42 -93.67
C VAL A 72 73.47 -100.30 -94.61
N GLN A 73 72.36 -100.51 -95.31
CA GLN A 73 71.75 -99.51 -96.19
C GLN A 73 72.72 -98.94 -97.26
N ILE A 74 73.50 -99.81 -97.90
CA ILE A 74 74.38 -99.41 -99.02
C ILE A 74 73.50 -99.12 -100.24
N ASN A 75 73.51 -97.88 -100.69
CA ASN A 75 72.79 -97.38 -101.85
C ASN A 75 73.78 -96.79 -102.85
N ARG A 76 73.50 -96.91 -104.14
CA ARG A 76 74.25 -96.26 -105.23
C ARG A 76 73.30 -95.66 -106.25
N SER A 77 73.77 -94.71 -107.06
CA SER A 77 73.03 -94.12 -108.18
C SER A 77 73.95 -93.86 -109.37
N THR A 78 73.45 -94.11 -110.58
CA THR A 78 74.18 -93.89 -111.84
C THR A 78 73.80 -92.56 -112.51
N ALA A 79 74.69 -92.00 -113.33
CA ALA A 79 74.54 -90.70 -114.00
C ALA A 79 73.24 -90.55 -114.83
N ASN A 80 72.74 -91.65 -115.40
CA ASN A 80 71.51 -91.69 -116.22
C ASN A 80 70.30 -92.30 -115.48
N GLY A 81 70.36 -92.45 -114.16
CA GLY A 81 69.24 -92.92 -113.33
C GLY A 81 68.75 -94.33 -113.62
N THR A 82 69.53 -95.15 -114.34
CA THR A 82 69.21 -96.56 -114.63
C THR A 82 70.15 -97.44 -113.82
N LEU A 83 69.61 -98.15 -112.82
CA LEU A 83 70.32 -99.16 -112.04
C LEU A 83 69.76 -100.56 -112.27
N SER A 84 70.65 -101.41 -112.76
CA SER A 84 70.58 -102.86 -112.92
C SER A 84 70.83 -103.61 -111.59
N THR A 85 70.56 -104.92 -111.56
CA THR A 85 70.52 -105.84 -110.39
C THR A 85 71.86 -106.15 -109.71
N TYR A 86 72.80 -105.22 -109.61
CA TYR A 86 74.05 -105.45 -108.87
C TYR A 86 73.90 -105.03 -107.40
N THR A 87 74.14 -106.01 -106.53
CA THR A 87 74.14 -105.84 -105.07
C THR A 87 75.56 -105.48 -104.63
N PRO A 88 75.78 -104.26 -104.09
CA PRO A 88 77.07 -103.87 -103.55
C PRO A 88 77.55 -104.88 -102.51
N THR A 89 78.86 -105.08 -102.47
CA THR A 89 79.50 -105.97 -101.49
C THR A 89 80.43 -105.17 -100.62
N SER A 90 80.45 -105.47 -99.34
CA SER A 90 81.27 -104.76 -98.36
C SER A 90 82.01 -105.73 -97.45
N VAL A 91 83.17 -105.30 -96.99
CA VAL A 91 83.92 -105.94 -95.92
C VAL A 91 84.25 -104.90 -94.84
N ILE A 92 84.16 -105.33 -93.59
CA ILE A 92 84.77 -104.67 -92.45
C ILE A 92 85.71 -105.71 -91.84
N GLY A 93 86.99 -105.36 -91.67
CA GLY A 93 87.97 -106.21 -91.01
C GLY A 93 89.28 -105.46 -90.82
N ALA A 94 89.97 -105.68 -89.70
CA ALA A 94 91.16 -104.90 -89.38
C ALA A 94 92.25 -105.13 -90.44
N ASN A 95 92.84 -104.04 -90.93
CA ASN A 95 94.02 -104.00 -91.78
C ASN A 95 94.00 -105.00 -92.96
N GLN A 96 92.91 -105.03 -93.73
CA GLN A 96 92.82 -105.88 -94.92
C GLN A 96 93.83 -105.44 -96.00
N VAL A 97 94.50 -106.41 -96.63
CA VAL A 97 95.41 -106.24 -97.77
C VAL A 97 95.01 -107.27 -98.84
N SER A 98 94.79 -106.88 -100.09
CA SER A 98 94.25 -107.78 -101.13
C SER A 98 95.05 -107.74 -102.44
N ASP A 99 95.61 -108.88 -102.83
CA ASP A 99 95.93 -109.25 -104.21
C ASP A 99 95.00 -110.43 -104.59
N GLY A 100 94.03 -110.19 -105.49
CA GLY A 100 93.34 -111.26 -106.22
C GLY A 100 92.07 -111.88 -105.59
N GLY A 101 91.43 -111.27 -104.60
CA GLY A 101 90.16 -111.75 -104.01
C GLY A 101 88.88 -111.37 -104.81
N PRO A 102 87.74 -112.05 -104.63
CA PRO A 102 86.48 -111.76 -105.37
C PRO A 102 85.88 -110.37 -105.07
N LEU A 103 86.36 -109.72 -104.01
CA LEU A 103 85.98 -108.37 -103.59
C LEU A 103 87.06 -107.34 -103.92
N ASP A 104 88.15 -107.74 -104.61
CA ASP A 104 89.27 -106.88 -105.00
C ASP A 104 88.72 -105.74 -105.86
N PRO A 105 88.65 -104.51 -105.35
CA PRO A 105 88.27 -103.36 -106.12
C PRO A 105 89.52 -102.78 -106.77
N GLY A 106 90.53 -103.58 -107.12
CA GLY A 106 91.72 -103.18 -107.87
C GLY A 106 92.43 -101.99 -107.24
N PHE A 107 92.31 -101.83 -105.92
CA PHE A 107 92.91 -100.73 -105.17
C PHE A 107 94.42 -100.99 -105.01
N ASN A 108 95.14 -101.23 -106.10
CA ASN A 108 96.61 -101.18 -106.13
C ASN A 108 97.07 -99.71 -105.95
N THR A 109 97.49 -99.33 -104.74
CA THR A 109 97.79 -97.96 -104.33
C THR A 109 99.17 -97.44 -104.76
N SER A 110 99.90 -98.15 -105.61
CA SER A 110 101.16 -97.61 -106.14
C SER A 110 101.48 -98.11 -107.55
N GLY A 111 101.90 -97.19 -108.42
CA GLY A 111 102.73 -97.49 -109.58
C GLY A 111 104.13 -97.98 -109.17
N GLY A 112 104.20 -98.96 -108.25
CA GLY A 112 105.40 -99.60 -107.72
C GLY A 112 105.21 -100.31 -106.36
N ASN A 113 105.07 -101.64 -106.38
CA ASN A 113 105.41 -102.66 -105.35
C ASN A 113 105.22 -102.40 -103.82
N SER A 114 104.26 -101.60 -103.34
CA SER A 114 103.85 -101.60 -101.90
C SER A 114 102.34 -101.34 -101.75
N GLN A 115 101.63 -102.22 -101.03
CA GLN A 115 100.16 -102.19 -100.77
C GLN A 115 99.90 -101.63 -99.35
N GLU A 116 99.00 -100.65 -99.20
CA GLU A 116 98.59 -100.09 -97.89
C GLU A 116 97.28 -100.73 -97.40
N PRO A 117 97.17 -101.06 -96.10
CA PRO A 117 96.00 -101.71 -95.51
C PRO A 117 94.81 -100.75 -95.35
N TYR A 118 93.59 -101.30 -95.35
CA TYR A 118 92.35 -100.57 -95.01
C TYR A 118 91.43 -101.44 -94.14
N ASP A 119 90.57 -100.80 -93.35
CA ASP A 119 89.64 -101.48 -92.45
C ASP A 119 88.27 -101.74 -93.08
N VAL A 120 87.83 -100.80 -93.92
CA VAL A 120 86.53 -100.86 -94.58
C VAL A 120 86.73 -100.79 -96.08
N GLY A 121 86.17 -101.76 -96.79
CA GLY A 121 86.14 -101.77 -98.25
C GLY A 121 84.73 -102.02 -98.76
N ILE A 122 84.25 -101.18 -99.67
CA ILE A 122 82.93 -101.32 -100.28
C ILE A 122 83.07 -101.23 -101.80
N LYS A 123 82.59 -102.25 -102.50
CA LYS A 123 82.53 -102.27 -103.96
C LYS A 123 81.15 -101.84 -104.42
N PHE A 124 81.12 -100.73 -105.16
CA PHE A 124 79.92 -100.13 -105.70
C PHE A 124 79.65 -100.53 -107.15
N SER A 125 80.63 -100.96 -107.96
CA SER A 125 80.47 -101.30 -109.39
C SER A 125 81.30 -102.54 -109.82
N ALA A 126 80.95 -103.22 -110.92
CA ALA A 126 81.57 -104.46 -111.41
C ALA A 126 82.62 -104.26 -112.55
N GLU A 127 83.01 -103.01 -112.84
CA GLU A 127 84.16 -102.65 -113.70
C GLU A 127 83.97 -102.93 -115.22
N GLY A 128 82.76 -102.79 -115.78
CA GLY A 128 82.54 -103.00 -117.23
C GLY A 128 81.19 -102.55 -117.83
N SER A 129 81.18 -102.35 -119.16
CA SER A 129 80.09 -101.71 -119.92
C SER A 129 78.77 -102.51 -119.90
N GLY A 130 77.88 -102.15 -118.97
CA GLY A 130 76.51 -102.68 -118.92
C GLY A 130 75.68 -102.27 -117.69
N GLU A 131 76.32 -101.78 -116.61
CA GLU A 131 75.66 -101.43 -115.34
C GLU A 131 75.38 -99.93 -115.12
N GLY A 132 75.85 -99.07 -116.03
CA GLY A 132 75.77 -97.62 -115.92
C GLY A 132 76.86 -97.03 -115.02
N ILE A 133 77.20 -95.76 -115.25
CA ILE A 133 78.30 -95.06 -114.57
C ILE A 133 77.81 -94.60 -113.20
N VAL A 134 78.31 -95.20 -112.11
CA VAL A 134 78.00 -94.86 -110.72
C VAL A 134 78.62 -93.51 -110.38
N GLN A 135 77.77 -92.57 -109.97
CA GLN A 135 78.16 -91.19 -109.66
C GLN A 135 77.98 -90.85 -108.18
N THR A 136 77.09 -91.54 -107.47
CA THR A 136 76.89 -91.36 -106.03
C THR A 136 76.73 -92.70 -105.33
N ALA A 137 77.23 -92.82 -104.11
CA ALA A 137 77.02 -93.95 -103.21
C ALA A 137 76.78 -93.46 -101.78
N SER A 138 76.04 -94.20 -100.97
CA SER A 138 75.86 -93.91 -99.54
C SER A 138 75.70 -95.19 -98.74
N PHE A 139 76.09 -95.19 -97.48
CA PHE A 139 75.97 -96.32 -96.58
C PHE A 139 75.87 -95.85 -95.13
N VAL A 140 75.41 -96.72 -94.24
CA VAL A 140 75.31 -96.45 -92.79
C VAL A 140 76.22 -97.42 -92.04
N LEU A 141 77.08 -96.88 -91.19
CA LEU A 141 77.79 -97.63 -90.16
C LEU A 141 76.90 -97.69 -88.92
N THR A 142 76.73 -98.89 -88.37
CA THR A 142 75.94 -99.13 -87.16
C THR A 142 76.62 -100.17 -86.27
N LYS A 143 76.29 -100.18 -84.98
CA LYS A 143 76.71 -101.19 -84.01
C LYS A 143 75.56 -101.49 -83.07
N SER A 144 75.12 -102.75 -83.09
CA SER A 144 73.96 -103.18 -82.30
C SER A 144 74.12 -102.84 -80.81
N GLY A 145 73.17 -102.08 -80.27
CA GLY A 145 73.05 -101.80 -78.84
C GLY A 145 73.97 -100.70 -78.30
N THR A 146 74.59 -99.86 -79.14
CA THR A 146 75.49 -98.79 -78.68
C THR A 146 75.47 -97.59 -79.63
N ASN A 147 75.38 -96.37 -79.09
CA ASN A 147 75.53 -95.14 -79.87
C ASN A 147 76.92 -95.09 -80.50
N LEU A 148 76.98 -94.98 -81.83
CA LEU A 148 78.21 -94.67 -82.51
C LEU A 148 78.57 -93.20 -82.32
N ASP A 149 79.86 -92.99 -82.08
CA ASP A 149 80.47 -91.68 -82.03
C ASP A 149 81.34 -91.49 -83.27
N ALA A 150 80.96 -90.51 -84.10
CA ALA A 150 81.65 -90.22 -85.34
C ALA A 150 83.03 -89.62 -85.09
N GLU A 151 83.19 -88.81 -84.02
CA GLU A 151 84.46 -88.22 -83.62
C GLU A 151 85.47 -89.35 -83.34
N THR A 152 85.08 -90.35 -82.54
CA THR A 152 85.98 -91.45 -82.18
C THR A 152 86.31 -92.41 -83.33
N LEU A 153 85.45 -92.56 -84.35
CA LEU A 153 85.61 -93.62 -85.37
C LEU A 153 86.20 -93.15 -86.70
N LEU A 154 85.84 -91.95 -87.16
CA LEU A 154 86.13 -91.50 -88.53
C LEU A 154 87.04 -90.27 -88.58
N GLU A 155 87.23 -89.59 -87.46
CA GLU A 155 88.14 -88.44 -87.39
C GLU A 155 89.58 -88.89 -87.66
N ASN A 156 90.32 -88.10 -88.43
CA ASN A 156 91.71 -88.35 -88.82
C ASN A 156 91.96 -89.67 -89.59
N THR A 157 90.99 -90.13 -90.37
CA THR A 157 91.12 -91.35 -91.19
C THR A 157 91.42 -91.03 -92.66
N ASP A 158 92.20 -91.90 -93.30
CA ASP A 158 92.54 -91.81 -94.73
C ASP A 158 91.58 -92.66 -95.59
N TRP A 159 91.17 -92.08 -96.71
CA TRP A 159 90.13 -92.64 -97.58
C TRP A 159 90.58 -92.63 -99.03
N TRP A 160 90.21 -93.68 -99.76
CA TRP A 160 90.47 -93.84 -101.18
C TRP A 160 89.22 -94.31 -101.93
N VAL A 161 88.87 -93.61 -102.99
CA VAL A 161 87.78 -93.95 -103.90
C VAL A 161 88.40 -94.31 -105.26
N ARG A 162 88.04 -95.47 -105.81
CA ARG A 162 88.52 -95.89 -107.13
C ARG A 162 87.54 -95.47 -108.20
N LEU A 163 88.09 -94.91 -109.27
CA LEU A 163 87.38 -94.49 -110.47
C LEU A 163 87.93 -95.24 -111.70
N GLN A 164 87.07 -95.56 -112.66
CA GLN A 164 87.50 -96.19 -113.91
C GLN A 164 86.89 -95.48 -115.11
N SER A 165 87.73 -95.05 -116.06
CA SER A 165 87.28 -94.43 -117.32
C SER A 165 86.65 -95.46 -118.26
N THR A 166 85.56 -95.07 -118.95
CA THR A 166 84.83 -95.90 -119.92
C THR A 166 85.19 -95.63 -121.39
N ASP A 167 86.16 -94.75 -121.68
CA ASP A 167 86.53 -94.29 -123.02
C ASP A 167 87.59 -95.14 -123.78
N ASN A 168 87.70 -96.43 -123.46
CA ASN A 168 88.67 -97.40 -124.01
C ASN A 168 90.15 -97.17 -123.63
N GLY A 169 90.47 -96.28 -122.68
CA GLY A 169 91.78 -96.22 -122.03
C GLY A 169 91.95 -97.30 -120.96
N THR A 170 92.94 -98.19 -121.07
CA THR A 170 93.18 -99.32 -120.14
C THR A 170 93.80 -98.93 -118.78
N GLN A 171 93.62 -97.71 -118.28
CA GLN A 171 94.24 -97.22 -117.04
C GLN A 171 93.19 -96.84 -115.98
N SER A 172 93.21 -97.53 -114.82
CA SER A 172 92.38 -97.20 -113.65
C SER A 172 92.95 -95.99 -112.91
N ALA A 173 92.09 -95.16 -112.32
CA ALA A 173 92.49 -93.97 -111.57
C ALA A 173 91.84 -93.90 -110.18
N LYS A 174 92.38 -93.08 -109.28
CA LYS A 174 91.94 -93.00 -107.88
C LYS A 174 91.89 -91.56 -107.39
N THR A 175 90.89 -91.29 -106.55
CA THR A 175 90.76 -90.05 -105.79
C THR A 175 90.69 -90.38 -104.31
N GLY A 176 91.62 -89.85 -103.52
CA GLY A 176 91.68 -90.02 -102.07
C GLY A 176 91.55 -88.71 -101.30
N GLY A 177 91.43 -88.82 -99.99
CA GLY A 177 91.38 -87.69 -99.07
C GLY A 177 91.46 -88.11 -97.61
N HIS A 178 91.49 -87.11 -96.74
CA HIS A 178 91.64 -87.26 -95.30
C HIS A 178 90.46 -86.56 -94.60
N LEU A 179 89.86 -87.21 -93.60
CA LEU A 179 88.83 -86.60 -92.75
C LEU A 179 89.49 -85.89 -91.55
N GLY A 180 89.20 -84.60 -91.34
CA GLY A 180 89.67 -83.84 -90.18
C GLY A 180 88.65 -83.81 -89.02
N ASP A 181 88.78 -82.83 -88.11
CA ASP A 181 88.01 -82.77 -86.86
C ASP A 181 86.48 -82.66 -87.03
N LEU A 182 85.71 -83.39 -86.20
CA LEU A 182 84.23 -83.48 -86.22
C LEU A 182 83.56 -82.74 -85.00
N PRO A 183 82.43 -81.99 -85.15
CA PRO A 183 81.74 -81.26 -84.02
C PRO A 183 80.82 -82.05 -83.01
N PRO A 184 80.65 -81.59 -81.73
CA PRO A 184 79.82 -82.24 -80.65
C PRO A 184 78.32 -81.80 -80.49
N CYS A 185 77.45 -82.48 -79.67
CA CYS A 185 75.95 -82.26 -79.50
C CYS A 185 75.45 -81.36 -78.24
N GLN A 186 74.17 -80.83 -78.11
CA GLN A 186 73.61 -79.80 -77.08
C GLN A 186 72.11 -79.99 -76.49
N ASP A 187 71.62 -79.33 -75.37
CA ASP A 187 70.32 -79.54 -74.53
C ASP A 187 69.42 -78.25 -74.10
N ASN A 188 68.09 -78.27 -73.70
CA ASN A 188 67.09 -77.10 -73.66
C ASN A 188 65.84 -76.92 -72.63
N SER A 189 65.93 -76.46 -71.35
CA SER A 189 64.75 -76.25 -70.39
C SER A 189 64.39 -74.79 -69.88
N ASN A 190 63.13 -74.45 -69.43
CA ASN A 190 62.65 -73.07 -69.00
C ASN A 190 61.56 -72.96 -67.84
N PRO A 191 61.93 -72.78 -66.56
CA PRO A 191 61.00 -72.62 -65.42
C PRO A 191 60.44 -71.18 -65.19
N ALA A 192 59.15 -71.02 -64.81
CA ALA A 192 58.54 -69.72 -64.45
C ALA A 192 57.27 -69.83 -63.55
N ILE A 193 57.02 -68.84 -62.69
CA ILE A 193 55.86 -68.78 -61.76
C ILE A 193 55.13 -67.43 -61.89
N SER A 194 53.82 -67.39 -61.65
CA SER A 194 53.03 -66.14 -61.55
C SER A 194 52.11 -66.15 -60.33
N ILE A 195 51.70 -64.96 -59.88
CA ILE A 195 50.77 -64.78 -58.77
C ILE A 195 49.74 -63.70 -59.11
N VAL A 196 48.49 -63.89 -58.70
CA VAL A 196 47.43 -62.87 -58.70
C VAL A 196 46.86 -62.75 -57.29
N LYS A 197 46.82 -61.55 -56.75
CA LYS A 197 46.35 -61.23 -55.41
C LYS A 197 45.17 -60.27 -55.49
N VAL A 198 44.10 -60.58 -54.75
CA VAL A 198 42.94 -59.68 -54.65
C VAL A 198 42.48 -59.53 -53.21
N THR A 199 42.00 -58.34 -52.87
CA THR A 199 41.36 -58.05 -51.58
C THR A 199 39.84 -58.19 -51.67
N ASN A 200 39.18 -59.04 -50.88
CA ASN A 200 37.72 -59.26 -50.93
C ASN A 200 37.17 -59.47 -52.36
N GLY A 201 37.93 -60.15 -53.22
CA GLY A 201 37.55 -60.44 -54.61
C GLY A 201 37.92 -59.40 -55.67
N ALA A 202 38.33 -58.18 -55.30
CA ALA A 202 38.78 -57.14 -56.23
C ALA A 202 39.64 -56.06 -55.57
N ASP A 203 40.55 -55.43 -56.32
CA ASP A 203 41.43 -54.39 -55.78
C ASP A 203 40.81 -52.99 -55.78
N GLY A 204 41.30 -52.13 -54.88
CA GLY A 204 40.87 -50.74 -54.75
C GLY A 204 39.51 -50.57 -54.08
N GLN A 205 39.00 -51.62 -53.43
CA GLN A 205 37.69 -51.55 -52.76
C GLN A 205 37.71 -50.59 -51.57
N THR A 206 36.60 -49.90 -51.35
CA THR A 206 36.36 -49.17 -50.11
C THR A 206 35.67 -50.10 -49.12
N ILE A 207 36.28 -50.34 -47.98
CA ILE A 207 35.82 -51.30 -46.96
C ILE A 207 35.69 -50.55 -45.65
N LEU A 208 34.58 -50.71 -44.94
CA LEU A 208 34.36 -50.09 -43.64
C LEU A 208 35.45 -50.55 -42.64
N ALA A 209 36.07 -49.61 -41.94
CA ALA A 209 37.09 -49.92 -40.95
C ALA A 209 36.53 -50.84 -39.86
N GLY A 210 37.29 -51.88 -39.52
CA GLY A 210 36.86 -52.97 -38.64
C GLY A 210 36.16 -54.14 -39.36
N SER A 211 35.68 -53.96 -40.60
CA SER A 211 35.07 -55.06 -41.36
C SER A 211 36.11 -56.11 -41.79
N PRO A 212 35.70 -57.38 -41.96
CA PRO A 212 36.59 -58.45 -42.41
C PRO A 212 37.21 -58.18 -43.79
N VAL A 213 38.49 -58.45 -43.89
CA VAL A 213 39.26 -58.42 -45.13
C VAL A 213 39.82 -59.81 -45.39
N THR A 214 39.68 -60.31 -46.62
CA THR A 214 40.24 -61.56 -47.10
C THR A 214 41.15 -61.28 -48.28
N TRP A 215 42.42 -61.65 -48.17
CA TRP A 215 43.34 -61.65 -49.32
C TRP A 215 43.38 -63.05 -49.91
N THR A 216 43.16 -63.14 -51.22
CA THR A 216 43.26 -64.41 -51.98
C THR A 216 44.45 -64.31 -52.92
N TYR A 217 45.32 -65.31 -52.92
CA TYR A 217 46.51 -65.40 -53.76
C TYR A 217 46.35 -66.63 -54.66
N THR A 218 46.40 -66.43 -55.97
CA THR A 218 46.35 -67.50 -56.97
C THR A 218 47.73 -67.62 -57.59
N VAL A 219 48.41 -68.74 -57.36
CA VAL A 219 49.77 -69.00 -57.85
C VAL A 219 49.70 -70.00 -59.00
N THR A 220 50.30 -69.67 -60.14
CA THR A 220 50.21 -70.47 -61.38
C THR A 220 51.61 -70.81 -61.88
N ASN A 221 51.81 -72.02 -62.39
CA ASN A 221 53.02 -72.34 -63.15
C ASN A 221 52.93 -71.70 -64.54
N ALA A 222 53.83 -70.77 -64.83
CA ALA A 222 53.91 -70.07 -66.10
C ALA A 222 55.01 -70.63 -67.02
N GLY A 223 55.76 -71.65 -66.58
CA GLY A 223 56.87 -72.28 -67.30
C GLY A 223 56.49 -73.59 -68.00
N ASN A 224 57.51 -74.33 -68.46
CA ASN A 224 57.34 -75.63 -69.14
C ASN A 224 57.82 -76.85 -68.33
N VAL A 225 58.08 -76.67 -67.03
CA VAL A 225 58.54 -77.71 -66.10
C VAL A 225 57.87 -77.53 -64.74
N ALA A 226 57.67 -78.62 -64.00
CA ALA A 226 57.10 -78.62 -62.65
C ALA A 226 58.00 -77.87 -61.66
N LEU A 227 57.39 -77.11 -60.74
CA LEU A 227 58.10 -76.31 -59.74
C LEU A 227 57.93 -76.88 -58.33
N SER A 228 59.04 -77.05 -57.60
CA SER A 228 59.03 -77.47 -56.19
C SER A 228 59.22 -76.28 -55.25
N SER A 229 59.03 -76.53 -53.94
CA SER A 229 59.26 -75.54 -52.87
C SER A 229 58.43 -74.26 -53.00
N ILE A 230 57.14 -74.42 -53.33
CA ILE A 230 56.22 -73.29 -53.47
C ILE A 230 55.99 -72.62 -52.11
N ASN A 231 56.21 -71.31 -52.07
CA ASN A 231 56.00 -70.51 -50.88
C ASN A 231 55.35 -69.17 -51.23
N VAL A 232 54.39 -68.73 -50.42
CA VAL A 232 53.68 -67.46 -50.61
C VAL A 232 53.84 -66.61 -49.36
N THR A 233 54.31 -65.39 -49.54
CA THR A 233 54.56 -64.41 -48.46
C THR A 233 53.84 -63.10 -48.74
N ASP A 234 53.67 -62.29 -47.70
CA ASP A 234 52.95 -61.02 -47.76
C ASP A 234 53.74 -59.92 -47.03
N ASN A 235 53.83 -58.74 -47.62
CA ASN A 235 54.67 -57.65 -47.08
C ASN A 235 54.03 -56.86 -45.93
N GLN A 236 52.76 -57.09 -45.60
CA GLN A 236 52.05 -56.49 -44.47
C GLN A 236 51.95 -57.45 -43.27
N GLY A 237 52.66 -58.57 -43.30
CA GLY A 237 52.79 -59.48 -42.16
C GLY A 237 51.57 -60.37 -41.91
N VAL A 238 50.64 -60.48 -42.87
CA VAL A 238 49.60 -61.51 -42.84
C VAL A 238 50.17 -62.83 -43.38
N THR A 239 49.70 -63.97 -42.87
CA THR A 239 50.23 -65.29 -43.27
C THR A 239 49.30 -65.94 -44.30
N PRO A 240 49.70 -66.05 -45.59
CA PRO A 240 48.92 -66.80 -46.58
C PRO A 240 48.92 -68.31 -46.23
N VAL A 241 47.72 -68.89 -46.13
CA VAL A 241 47.53 -70.32 -45.85
C VAL A 241 47.01 -71.00 -47.11
N TYR A 242 47.69 -72.07 -47.53
CA TYR A 242 47.28 -72.88 -48.67
C TYR A 242 45.86 -73.44 -48.48
N GLN A 243 45.07 -73.42 -49.54
CA GLN A 243 43.69 -73.86 -49.54
C GLN A 243 43.46 -75.06 -50.48
N SER A 244 43.97 -74.99 -51.72
CA SER A 244 43.70 -75.98 -52.78
C SER A 244 44.54 -75.71 -54.03
N GLY A 245 44.66 -76.69 -54.94
CA GLY A 245 45.21 -76.49 -56.30
C GLY A 245 46.20 -77.54 -56.79
N ASP A 246 46.77 -78.31 -55.88
CA ASP A 246 47.60 -79.51 -56.11
C ASP A 246 46.66 -80.69 -56.42
N THR A 247 46.56 -81.03 -57.71
CA THR A 247 45.48 -81.88 -58.23
C THR A 247 45.81 -83.36 -58.11
N ASP A 248 47.10 -83.70 -58.16
CA ASP A 248 47.61 -85.07 -58.03
C ASP A 248 48.31 -85.33 -56.68
N ASN A 249 48.40 -84.32 -55.81
CA ASN A 249 48.95 -84.36 -54.45
C ASN A 249 50.44 -84.72 -54.41
N ASP A 250 51.19 -84.33 -55.44
CA ASP A 250 52.62 -84.61 -55.54
C ASP A 250 53.51 -83.49 -54.94
N THR A 251 52.89 -82.41 -54.46
CA THR A 251 53.52 -81.22 -53.87
C THR A 251 54.38 -80.38 -54.84
N LEU A 252 54.23 -80.60 -56.14
CA LEU A 252 54.80 -79.80 -57.21
C LEU A 252 53.72 -78.94 -57.85
N LEU A 253 54.03 -77.68 -58.14
CA LEU A 253 53.14 -76.84 -58.94
C LEU A 253 53.36 -77.20 -60.41
N ASP A 254 52.51 -78.07 -60.90
CA ASP A 254 52.60 -78.63 -62.24
C ASP A 254 52.20 -77.64 -63.34
N VAL A 255 52.61 -77.92 -64.57
CA VAL A 255 52.25 -77.08 -65.72
C VAL A 255 50.73 -77.14 -65.94
N GLY A 256 50.06 -76.02 -65.71
CA GLY A 256 48.60 -75.90 -65.79
C GLY A 256 47.87 -75.84 -64.45
N GLU A 257 48.57 -76.00 -63.32
CA GLU A 257 47.96 -75.90 -61.99
C GLU A 257 47.83 -74.45 -61.48
N ASN A 258 46.84 -74.25 -60.60
CA ASN A 258 46.59 -72.99 -59.90
C ASN A 258 46.40 -73.24 -58.41
N TRP A 259 47.38 -72.85 -57.60
CA TRP A 259 47.34 -72.99 -56.16
C TRP A 259 46.75 -71.75 -55.50
N ILE A 260 45.74 -71.95 -54.66
CA ILE A 260 45.02 -70.89 -53.95
C ILE A 260 45.50 -70.82 -52.50
N TYR A 261 45.89 -69.63 -52.07
CA TYR A 261 46.19 -69.30 -50.68
C TYR A 261 45.23 -68.20 -50.20
N LYS A 262 44.94 -68.17 -48.90
CA LYS A 262 44.13 -67.12 -48.27
C LYS A 262 44.76 -66.62 -46.98
N ALA A 263 44.56 -65.33 -46.72
CA ALA A 263 44.79 -64.70 -45.43
C ALA A 263 43.58 -63.84 -45.05
N THR A 264 43.33 -63.66 -43.76
CA THR A 264 42.21 -62.83 -43.26
C THR A 264 42.70 -61.79 -42.26
N GLY A 265 41.95 -60.69 -42.13
CA GLY A 265 42.21 -59.59 -41.22
C GLY A 265 41.01 -58.65 -41.13
N THR A 266 41.20 -57.44 -40.62
CA THR A 266 40.19 -56.38 -40.61
C THR A 266 40.70 -55.13 -41.29
N ALA A 267 39.79 -54.35 -41.90
CA ALA A 267 40.15 -53.12 -42.57
C ALA A 267 40.58 -52.05 -41.56
N THR A 268 41.71 -51.39 -41.82
CA THR A 268 42.19 -50.25 -41.02
C THR A 268 41.81 -48.93 -41.70
N PRO A 269 41.48 -47.84 -40.98
CA PRO A 269 41.10 -46.57 -41.60
C PRO A 269 42.17 -46.01 -42.56
N GLY A 270 41.73 -45.53 -43.72
CA GLY A 270 42.60 -44.92 -44.74
C GLY A 270 43.12 -45.89 -45.80
N SER A 271 44.06 -45.44 -46.62
CA SER A 271 44.62 -46.25 -47.71
C SER A 271 45.49 -47.40 -47.18
N TYR A 272 45.26 -48.61 -47.69
CA TYR A 272 46.03 -49.80 -47.36
C TYR A 272 46.53 -50.49 -48.63
N ASN A 273 47.85 -50.65 -48.74
CA ASN A 273 48.52 -51.28 -49.88
C ASN A 273 49.28 -52.52 -49.42
N ASN A 274 49.17 -53.62 -50.16
CA ASN A 274 49.70 -54.91 -49.75
C ASN A 274 50.22 -55.72 -50.94
N ILE A 275 51.42 -56.31 -50.85
CA ILE A 275 52.07 -57.04 -51.94
C ILE A 275 52.25 -58.51 -51.54
N GLY A 276 51.71 -59.43 -52.34
CA GLY A 276 51.95 -60.87 -52.21
C GLY A 276 53.11 -61.30 -53.08
N THR A 277 53.93 -62.23 -52.60
CA THR A 277 55.08 -62.79 -53.34
C THR A 277 54.99 -64.31 -53.36
N ALA A 278 55.01 -64.92 -54.54
CA ALA A 278 55.14 -66.37 -54.71
C ALA A 278 56.55 -66.73 -55.19
N THR A 279 57.11 -67.81 -54.66
CA THR A 279 58.42 -68.37 -55.06
C THR A 279 58.30 -69.86 -55.31
N GLY A 280 59.11 -70.40 -56.22
CA GLY A 280 59.28 -71.84 -56.47
C GLY A 280 60.67 -72.15 -57.02
N SER A 281 60.98 -73.41 -57.31
CA SER A 281 62.29 -73.80 -57.85
C SER A 281 62.23 -74.99 -58.81
N PHE A 282 63.13 -75.01 -59.80
CA PHE A 282 63.40 -76.16 -60.67
C PHE A 282 64.90 -76.42 -60.73
N ASN A 283 65.36 -77.62 -60.41
CA ASN A 283 66.79 -77.98 -60.35
C ASN A 283 67.65 -76.93 -59.60
N ASN A 284 67.18 -76.50 -58.43
CA ASN A 284 67.80 -75.44 -57.61
C ASN A 284 67.85 -74.04 -58.24
N THR A 285 67.20 -73.83 -59.39
CA THR A 285 67.02 -72.50 -59.99
C THR A 285 65.73 -71.89 -59.45
N PRO A 286 65.79 -70.80 -58.67
CA PRO A 286 64.61 -70.17 -58.10
C PRO A 286 63.85 -69.33 -59.13
N VAL A 287 62.53 -69.29 -59.00
CA VAL A 287 61.63 -68.40 -59.72
C VAL A 287 60.75 -67.65 -58.73
N SER A 288 60.38 -66.41 -59.04
CA SER A 288 59.52 -65.59 -58.18
C SER A 288 58.61 -64.67 -58.98
N ALA A 289 57.47 -64.33 -58.39
CA ALA A 289 56.53 -63.33 -58.89
C ALA A 289 55.88 -62.58 -57.73
N THR A 290 55.45 -61.35 -57.99
CA THR A 290 54.80 -60.49 -56.99
C THR A 290 53.56 -59.84 -57.58
N ASP A 291 52.53 -59.62 -56.77
CA ASP A 291 51.33 -58.90 -57.18
C ASP A 291 50.78 -58.01 -56.06
N PRO A 292 50.54 -56.70 -56.31
CA PRO A 292 49.97 -55.78 -55.34
C PRO A 292 48.44 -55.91 -55.26
N SER A 293 47.88 -55.69 -54.09
CA SER A 293 46.45 -55.52 -53.82
C SER A 293 46.25 -54.31 -52.90
N SER A 294 45.07 -53.68 -52.94
CA SER A 294 44.81 -52.49 -52.12
C SER A 294 43.34 -52.35 -51.71
N TYR A 295 43.10 -51.58 -50.65
CA TYR A 295 41.77 -51.11 -50.25
C TYR A 295 41.84 -49.74 -49.55
N PHE A 296 40.70 -49.07 -49.39
CA PHE A 296 40.55 -47.87 -48.54
C PHE A 296 39.62 -48.17 -47.37
N GLY A 297 40.10 -48.04 -46.15
CA GLY A 297 39.33 -48.19 -44.92
C GLY A 297 38.43 -46.98 -44.63
N ALA A 298 37.14 -47.10 -44.93
CA ALA A 298 36.16 -46.07 -44.60
C ALA A 298 35.88 -46.02 -43.10
N ASN A 299 36.13 -44.88 -42.47
CA ASN A 299 35.75 -44.56 -41.10
C ASN A 299 34.83 -43.33 -41.10
N PRO A 300 33.54 -43.50 -41.45
CA PRO A 300 32.57 -42.42 -41.42
C PRO A 300 32.26 -42.01 -39.96
N SER A 301 32.11 -40.71 -39.75
CA SER A 301 31.83 -40.08 -38.45
C SER A 301 31.03 -38.80 -38.68
N LEU A 302 30.12 -38.49 -37.76
CA LEU A 302 29.20 -37.36 -37.84
C LEU A 302 29.17 -36.68 -36.47
N ASP A 303 29.03 -35.37 -36.48
CA ASP A 303 29.07 -34.49 -35.31
C ASP A 303 27.99 -33.41 -35.50
N VAL A 304 27.24 -33.09 -34.45
CA VAL A 304 26.26 -31.99 -34.42
C VAL A 304 26.46 -31.15 -33.19
N GLU A 305 26.35 -29.84 -33.37
CA GLU A 305 26.48 -28.85 -32.33
C GLU A 305 25.31 -27.87 -32.42
N LYS A 306 24.73 -27.51 -31.28
CA LYS A 306 23.49 -26.74 -31.16
C LYS A 306 23.65 -25.59 -30.19
N TYR A 307 23.36 -24.41 -30.71
CA TYR A 307 23.44 -23.17 -29.96
C TYR A 307 22.05 -22.58 -29.74
N VAL A 308 21.88 -21.83 -28.66
CA VAL A 308 20.70 -21.01 -28.40
C VAL A 308 21.04 -19.52 -28.37
N SER A 309 20.10 -18.70 -28.80
CA SER A 309 20.15 -17.25 -28.72
C SER A 309 18.90 -16.73 -28.02
N VAL A 310 19.07 -15.77 -27.10
CA VAL A 310 17.97 -15.11 -26.38
C VAL A 310 17.94 -13.59 -26.62
N ASP A 311 18.71 -13.12 -27.61
CA ASP A 311 18.91 -11.71 -27.94
C ASP A 311 18.53 -11.39 -29.41
N GLY A 312 17.66 -12.22 -30.00
CA GLY A 312 17.19 -12.04 -31.37
C GLY A 312 18.17 -12.52 -32.44
N GLY A 313 19.11 -13.41 -32.09
CA GLY A 313 20.08 -14.00 -33.01
C GLY A 313 21.40 -13.22 -33.10
N THR A 314 21.66 -12.27 -32.19
CA THR A 314 22.93 -11.52 -32.21
C THR A 314 24.08 -12.32 -31.62
N THR A 315 23.81 -13.13 -30.60
CA THR A 315 24.78 -14.07 -30.04
C THR A 315 24.16 -15.46 -29.91
N PHE A 316 24.95 -16.48 -30.23
CA PHE A 316 24.59 -17.89 -30.10
C PHE A 316 25.54 -18.52 -29.08
N VAL A 317 24.95 -19.12 -28.05
CA VAL A 317 25.64 -19.71 -26.91
C VAL A 317 25.46 -21.21 -26.97
N ASP A 318 26.57 -21.94 -26.89
CA ASP A 318 26.59 -23.37 -26.61
C ASP A 318 26.19 -23.51 -25.14
N ALA A 319 25.03 -24.14 -24.94
CA ALA A 319 24.34 -24.18 -23.67
C ALA A 319 23.95 -25.62 -23.32
N ASP A 320 24.93 -26.51 -23.34
CA ASP A 320 24.78 -27.95 -23.05
C ASP A 320 24.15 -28.27 -21.70
N THR A 321 24.26 -27.36 -20.74
CA THR A 321 23.82 -27.59 -19.36
C THR A 321 22.79 -26.57 -18.89
N PRO A 322 21.74 -27.01 -18.15
CA PRO A 322 20.85 -26.09 -17.45
C PRO A 322 21.60 -25.16 -16.48
N THR A 323 21.19 -23.91 -16.32
CA THR A 323 19.94 -23.34 -16.85
C THR A 323 20.03 -22.77 -18.26
N GLY A 324 21.23 -22.67 -18.83
CA GLY A 324 21.46 -21.88 -20.05
C GLY A 324 21.19 -20.37 -19.86
N PRO A 325 21.21 -19.58 -20.95
CA PRO A 325 20.90 -18.14 -20.90
C PRO A 325 19.43 -17.85 -20.58
N PHE A 326 19.18 -16.70 -19.96
CA PHE A 326 17.83 -16.25 -19.61
C PHE A 326 17.15 -15.51 -20.76
N ALA A 327 16.05 -16.06 -21.26
CA ALA A 327 15.15 -15.38 -22.20
C ALA A 327 14.06 -14.63 -21.42
N LEU A 328 14.07 -13.30 -21.49
CA LEU A 328 13.02 -12.48 -20.86
C LEU A 328 11.67 -12.69 -21.53
N SER A 329 10.58 -12.61 -20.75
CA SER A 329 9.22 -12.71 -21.27
C SER A 329 8.98 -11.69 -22.38
N GLY A 330 8.46 -12.17 -23.52
CA GLY A 330 8.31 -11.39 -24.75
C GLY A 330 9.45 -11.57 -25.77
N THR A 331 10.56 -12.19 -25.37
CA THR A 331 11.69 -12.51 -26.28
C THR A 331 11.71 -14.01 -26.60
N ASN A 332 11.45 -14.34 -27.86
CA ASN A 332 11.52 -15.72 -28.35
C ASN A 332 12.98 -16.16 -28.54
N PRO A 333 13.36 -17.37 -28.07
CA PRO A 333 14.68 -17.92 -28.34
C PRO A 333 14.84 -18.30 -29.82
N GLN A 334 16.08 -18.39 -30.29
CA GLN A 334 16.44 -18.92 -31.61
C GLN A 334 17.50 -20.01 -31.45
N PHE A 335 17.55 -20.97 -32.37
CA PHE A 335 18.50 -22.08 -32.31
C PHE A 335 19.35 -22.15 -33.59
N LYS A 336 20.65 -22.37 -33.44
CA LYS A 336 21.57 -22.63 -34.56
C LYS A 336 22.09 -24.05 -34.46
N PHE A 337 22.14 -24.76 -35.58
CA PHE A 337 22.62 -26.12 -35.70
C PHE A 337 23.84 -26.12 -36.63
N VAL A 338 24.89 -26.84 -36.26
CA VAL A 338 26.09 -27.03 -37.08
C VAL A 338 26.37 -28.53 -37.16
N VAL A 339 26.19 -29.12 -38.35
CA VAL A 339 26.42 -30.55 -38.57
C VAL A 339 27.71 -30.72 -39.38
N THR A 340 28.66 -31.50 -38.86
CA THR A 340 29.99 -31.67 -39.42
C THR A 340 30.28 -33.14 -39.74
N ASN A 341 30.81 -33.42 -40.94
CA ASN A 341 31.37 -34.74 -41.24
C ASN A 341 32.82 -34.80 -40.75
N THR A 342 33.02 -35.44 -39.60
CA THR A 342 34.33 -35.65 -38.97
C THR A 342 35.04 -36.92 -39.44
N GLY A 343 34.40 -37.70 -40.33
CA GLY A 343 34.94 -38.95 -40.88
C GLY A 343 35.90 -38.74 -42.06
N ASN A 344 36.43 -39.84 -42.60
CA ASN A 344 37.35 -39.83 -43.75
C ASN A 344 36.70 -40.18 -45.11
N VAL A 345 35.36 -40.26 -45.16
CA VAL A 345 34.56 -40.52 -46.37
C VAL A 345 33.39 -39.54 -46.43
N SER A 346 32.87 -39.29 -47.63
CA SER A 346 31.68 -38.43 -47.79
C SER A 346 30.43 -39.14 -47.25
N LEU A 347 29.54 -38.36 -46.64
CA LEU A 347 28.25 -38.84 -46.14
C LEU A 347 27.13 -38.35 -47.05
N THR A 348 26.14 -39.21 -47.27
CA THR A 348 24.95 -38.91 -48.07
C THR A 348 23.70 -39.16 -47.27
N ASN A 349 22.62 -38.44 -47.56
CA ASN A 349 21.34 -38.55 -46.86
C ASN A 349 21.48 -38.30 -45.34
N VAL A 350 22.27 -37.29 -44.97
CA VAL A 350 22.34 -36.79 -43.60
C VAL A 350 21.01 -36.13 -43.26
N ASN A 351 20.38 -36.58 -42.18
CA ASN A 351 19.13 -36.05 -41.65
C ASN A 351 19.43 -35.27 -40.37
N LEU A 352 18.85 -34.07 -40.26
CA LEU A 352 18.88 -33.26 -39.05
C LEU A 352 17.45 -33.14 -38.51
N SER A 353 17.27 -33.51 -37.24
CA SER A 353 16.00 -33.39 -36.51
C SER A 353 16.21 -32.69 -35.17
N ASP A 354 15.11 -32.25 -34.55
CA ASP A 354 15.09 -31.52 -33.29
C ASP A 354 13.94 -32.08 -32.42
N SER A 355 14.13 -32.12 -31.09
CA SER A 355 13.15 -32.70 -30.16
C SER A 355 11.87 -31.90 -30.06
N ASP A 356 11.95 -30.58 -30.25
CA ASP A 356 10.89 -29.64 -29.95
C ASP A 356 10.24 -29.09 -31.23
N PHE A 357 10.99 -29.09 -32.34
CA PHE A 357 10.59 -28.44 -33.58
C PHE A 357 10.68 -29.38 -34.79
N ASN A 358 9.69 -29.27 -35.68
CA ASN A 358 9.79 -29.84 -37.01
C ASN A 358 10.55 -28.89 -37.94
N LEU A 359 11.84 -29.16 -38.17
CA LEU A 359 12.72 -28.34 -39.01
C LEU A 359 12.34 -28.34 -40.50
N SER A 360 11.56 -29.33 -40.98
CA SER A 360 11.14 -29.48 -42.39
C SER A 360 12.29 -29.44 -43.41
N LEU A 361 13.46 -29.99 -43.04
CA LEU A 361 14.65 -30.03 -43.88
C LEU A 361 14.66 -31.28 -44.78
N ALA A 362 15.11 -31.12 -46.03
CA ALA A 362 15.44 -32.25 -46.88
C ALA A 362 16.80 -32.85 -46.45
N PRO A 363 17.01 -34.17 -46.61
CA PRO A 363 18.32 -34.78 -46.36
C PRO A 363 19.40 -34.13 -47.24
N PHE A 364 20.61 -34.00 -46.70
CA PHE A 364 21.73 -33.35 -47.38
C PHE A 364 22.99 -34.23 -47.39
N ASN A 365 24.00 -33.83 -48.16
CA ASN A 365 25.27 -34.56 -48.28
C ASN A 365 26.41 -33.72 -47.69
N LEU A 366 27.37 -34.38 -47.05
CA LEU A 366 28.55 -33.74 -46.48
C LEU A 366 29.82 -34.39 -47.05
N ALA A 367 30.65 -33.58 -47.71
CA ALA A 367 32.02 -33.97 -48.05
C ALA A 367 32.85 -34.17 -46.76
N VAL A 368 34.03 -34.78 -46.87
CA VAL A 368 34.98 -34.91 -45.74
C VAL A 368 35.32 -33.52 -45.20
N GLY A 369 35.12 -33.32 -43.89
CA GLY A 369 35.30 -32.01 -43.23
C GLY A 369 34.25 -30.95 -43.59
N GLY A 370 33.23 -31.30 -44.38
CA GLY A 370 32.14 -30.39 -44.74
C GLY A 370 31.19 -30.15 -43.57
N THR A 371 30.65 -28.92 -43.52
CA THR A 371 29.70 -28.47 -42.50
C THR A 371 28.38 -28.02 -43.13
N TYR A 372 27.27 -28.25 -42.46
CA TYR A 372 25.96 -27.68 -42.78
C TYR A 372 25.44 -26.88 -41.59
N GLU A 373 25.12 -25.61 -41.81
CA GLU A 373 24.56 -24.74 -40.77
C GLU A 373 23.09 -24.44 -41.05
N TYR A 374 22.28 -24.43 -39.99
CA TYR A 374 20.87 -24.03 -40.06
C TYR A 374 20.50 -23.17 -38.84
N THR A 375 19.61 -22.19 -39.02
CA THR A 375 19.08 -21.38 -37.91
C THR A 375 17.57 -21.43 -37.91
N PHE A 376 17.00 -21.83 -36.78
CA PHE A 376 15.56 -21.89 -36.54
C PHE A 376 15.11 -20.72 -35.66
N THR A 377 14.22 -19.88 -36.20
CA THR A 377 13.69 -18.68 -35.53
C THR A 377 12.22 -18.80 -35.15
N GLY A 378 11.62 -19.99 -35.30
CA GLY A 378 10.19 -20.24 -35.07
C GLY A 378 9.83 -20.63 -33.65
N ALA A 379 10.79 -20.69 -32.74
CA ALA A 379 10.54 -21.05 -31.35
C ALA A 379 9.75 -19.93 -30.64
N THR A 380 8.93 -20.32 -29.68
CA THR A 380 8.15 -19.38 -28.86
C THR A 380 8.62 -19.43 -27.42
N TRP A 381 8.72 -18.27 -26.78
CA TRP A 381 9.07 -18.17 -25.37
C TRP A 381 8.10 -18.96 -24.49
N GLN A 382 8.65 -19.70 -23.52
CA GLN A 382 7.92 -20.36 -22.46
C GLN A 382 8.62 -20.12 -21.12
N ALA A 383 7.88 -19.97 -20.03
CA ALA A 383 8.46 -19.73 -18.71
C ALA A 383 9.19 -20.97 -18.17
N GLY A 384 10.26 -20.77 -17.38
CA GLY A 384 11.00 -21.84 -16.71
C GLY A 384 12.13 -22.44 -17.55
N GLN A 385 12.69 -23.56 -17.08
CA GLN A 385 13.80 -24.24 -17.75
C GLN A 385 13.34 -25.04 -18.96
N HIS A 386 14.07 -24.92 -20.07
CA HIS A 386 13.86 -25.70 -21.30
C HIS A 386 15.18 -26.30 -21.78
N THR A 387 15.12 -27.53 -22.28
CA THR A 387 16.21 -28.26 -22.90
C THR A 387 15.73 -28.72 -24.26
N ASN A 388 16.45 -28.36 -25.32
CA ASN A 388 16.09 -28.72 -26.67
C ASN A 388 17.24 -29.49 -27.34
N THR A 389 17.00 -30.71 -27.80
CA THR A 389 18.03 -31.61 -28.34
C THR A 389 18.01 -31.64 -29.87
N ALA A 390 19.16 -31.46 -30.53
CA ALA A 390 19.35 -31.74 -31.95
C ALA A 390 19.85 -33.17 -32.14
N THR A 391 19.47 -33.81 -33.24
CA THR A 391 19.98 -35.12 -33.65
C THR A 391 20.35 -35.09 -35.12
N ALA A 392 21.61 -35.38 -35.44
CA ALA A 392 22.06 -35.61 -36.81
C ALA A 392 22.27 -37.11 -37.03
N SER A 393 21.81 -37.65 -38.17
CA SER A 393 21.96 -39.08 -38.47
C SER A 393 22.22 -39.36 -39.94
N SER A 394 22.92 -40.46 -40.23
CA SER A 394 23.24 -40.91 -41.58
C SER A 394 23.55 -42.41 -41.58
N THR A 395 23.40 -43.08 -42.71
CA THR A 395 23.87 -44.47 -42.90
C THR A 395 24.91 -44.50 -44.00
N TYR A 396 26.09 -45.03 -43.71
CA TYR A 396 27.14 -45.26 -44.70
C TYR A 396 27.18 -46.73 -45.11
N THR A 397 27.28 -47.02 -46.41
CA THR A 397 27.46 -48.37 -46.96
C THR A 397 28.75 -48.42 -47.75
N ASP A 398 29.62 -49.39 -47.48
CA ASP A 398 30.90 -49.56 -48.20
C ASP A 398 30.73 -50.29 -49.55
N GLY A 399 31.83 -50.47 -50.29
CA GLY A 399 31.82 -51.10 -51.62
C GLY A 399 31.54 -52.60 -51.62
N VAL A 400 31.56 -53.26 -50.46
CA VAL A 400 31.29 -54.70 -50.28
C VAL A 400 29.98 -54.96 -49.52
N GLY A 401 29.19 -53.91 -49.25
CA GLY A 401 27.85 -53.99 -48.68
C GLY A 401 27.77 -53.92 -47.16
N ASN A 402 28.85 -53.62 -46.44
CA ASN A 402 28.78 -53.40 -44.99
C ASN A 402 28.20 -52.01 -44.70
N THR A 403 27.31 -51.91 -43.70
CA THR A 403 26.66 -50.66 -43.32
C THR A 403 27.08 -50.19 -41.92
N LYS A 404 27.25 -48.87 -41.73
CA LYS A 404 27.41 -48.22 -40.42
C LYS A 404 26.39 -47.10 -40.27
N ASN A 405 25.56 -47.18 -39.24
CA ASN A 405 24.69 -46.08 -38.84
C ASN A 405 25.49 -45.08 -38.00
N LEU A 406 25.28 -43.80 -38.28
CA LEU A 406 25.86 -42.67 -37.59
C LEU A 406 24.71 -41.90 -36.96
N SER A 407 24.89 -41.51 -35.71
CA SER A 407 23.98 -40.62 -35.02
C SER A 407 24.81 -39.82 -34.03
N ASP A 408 24.51 -38.54 -33.94
CA ASP A 408 25.06 -37.66 -32.91
C ASP A 408 23.96 -36.72 -32.41
N THR A 409 24.06 -36.29 -31.16
CA THR A 409 23.04 -35.48 -30.49
C THR A 409 23.66 -34.40 -29.63
N ASP A 410 23.02 -33.24 -29.60
CA ASP A 410 23.51 -32.11 -28.83
C ASP A 410 22.39 -31.24 -28.24
N ASP A 411 22.57 -30.74 -27.02
CA ASP A 411 21.54 -30.08 -26.22
C ASP A 411 21.75 -28.56 -26.16
N ALA A 412 20.69 -27.78 -26.36
CA ALA A 412 20.71 -26.34 -26.08
C ALA A 412 19.65 -25.96 -25.05
N ASN A 413 20.09 -25.39 -23.93
CA ASN A 413 19.25 -25.03 -22.80
C ASN A 413 18.96 -23.52 -22.75
N TYR A 414 17.77 -23.13 -22.31
CA TYR A 414 17.48 -21.75 -21.92
C TYR A 414 16.48 -21.69 -20.77
N PHE A 415 16.44 -20.57 -20.04
CA PHE A 415 15.45 -20.32 -19.00
C PHE A 415 14.56 -19.14 -19.36
N GLY A 416 13.25 -19.37 -19.49
CA GLY A 416 12.27 -18.31 -19.70
C GLY A 416 12.01 -17.51 -18.43
N ALA A 417 12.72 -16.39 -18.27
CA ALA A 417 12.58 -15.47 -17.15
C ALA A 417 11.35 -14.58 -17.30
N ASN A 418 10.51 -14.55 -16.28
CA ASN A 418 9.31 -13.73 -16.15
C ASN A 418 9.36 -12.97 -14.81
N PRO A 419 10.26 -11.97 -14.67
CA PRO A 419 10.39 -11.20 -13.45
C PRO A 419 9.10 -10.42 -13.17
N LYS A 420 8.57 -10.53 -11.95
CA LYS A 420 7.41 -9.77 -11.48
C LYS A 420 7.52 -9.52 -9.99
N ILE A 421 7.20 -8.31 -9.57
CA ILE A 421 7.11 -7.93 -8.16
C ILE A 421 5.65 -7.67 -7.81
N ALA A 422 5.27 -7.94 -6.57
CA ALA A 422 3.97 -7.60 -6.02
C ALA A 422 4.18 -6.86 -4.69
N ILE A 423 3.19 -6.05 -4.32
CA ILE A 423 3.15 -5.33 -3.05
C ILE A 423 1.73 -5.38 -2.51
N ASN A 424 1.60 -5.60 -1.20
CA ASN A 424 0.35 -5.49 -0.46
C ASN A 424 0.58 -4.54 0.71
N LYS A 425 -0.18 -3.46 0.76
CA LYS A 425 -0.08 -2.38 1.72
C LYS A 425 -1.34 -2.32 2.55
N VAL A 426 -1.20 -2.15 3.87
CA VAL A 426 -2.33 -1.97 4.78
C VAL A 426 -2.07 -0.85 5.78
N THR A 427 -3.14 -0.19 6.22
CA THR A 427 -3.10 0.81 7.29
C THR A 427 -3.53 0.19 8.62
N ASN A 428 -2.68 0.19 9.66
CA ASN A 428 -3.00 -0.42 10.96
C ASN A 428 -3.56 -1.86 10.87
N GLY A 429 -3.13 -2.63 9.86
CA GLY A 429 -3.55 -4.01 9.62
C GLY A 429 -4.77 -4.20 8.69
N ALA A 430 -5.50 -3.15 8.32
CA ALA A 430 -6.62 -3.25 7.37
C ALA A 430 -6.96 -1.92 6.67
N ASP A 431 -7.53 -1.97 5.48
CA ASP A 431 -7.96 -0.75 4.77
C ASP A 431 -9.38 -0.29 5.15
N GLY A 432 -9.64 0.99 4.95
CA GLY A 432 -10.97 1.58 5.19
C GLY A 432 -11.32 1.78 6.66
N LEU A 433 -10.33 1.72 7.56
CA LEU A 433 -10.55 1.96 8.98
C LEU A 433 -10.93 3.42 9.26
N ASN A 434 -11.84 3.62 10.21
CA ASN A 434 -11.96 4.90 10.90
C ASN A 434 -10.90 4.95 11.99
N ILE A 435 -10.07 6.00 12.01
CA ILE A 435 -9.00 6.19 13.00
C ILE A 435 -9.18 7.57 13.61
N LEU A 436 -9.19 7.69 14.94
CA LEU A 436 -9.30 9.00 15.58
C LEU A 436 -8.18 9.94 15.09
N ALA A 437 -8.53 11.16 14.70
CA ALA A 437 -7.57 12.16 14.26
C ALA A 437 -6.54 12.43 15.38
N GLY A 438 -5.26 12.40 15.02
CA GLY A 438 -4.12 12.46 15.96
C GLY A 438 -3.64 11.10 16.46
N SER A 439 -4.42 10.03 16.34
CA SER A 439 -3.98 8.67 16.71
C SER A 439 -2.86 8.15 15.80
N PRO A 440 -1.99 7.26 16.30
CA PRO A 440 -0.89 6.70 15.51
C PRO A 440 -1.40 5.84 14.36
N VAL A 441 -0.72 5.98 13.22
CA VAL A 441 -0.93 5.19 12.01
C VAL A 441 0.37 4.48 11.66
N THR A 442 0.28 3.18 11.38
CA THR A 442 1.36 2.34 10.87
C THR A 442 0.94 1.84 9.49
N TRP A 443 1.75 2.10 8.48
CA TRP A 443 1.60 1.46 7.17
C TRP A 443 2.56 0.29 7.09
N THR A 444 2.05 -0.88 6.72
CA THR A 444 2.85 -2.09 6.49
C THR A 444 2.81 -2.41 5.01
N TYR A 445 3.98 -2.64 4.41
CA TYR A 445 4.14 -2.99 3.00
C TYR A 445 4.78 -4.37 2.93
N THR A 446 4.05 -5.35 2.40
CA THR A 446 4.55 -6.69 2.14
C THR A 446 4.88 -6.80 0.66
N VAL A 447 6.15 -6.88 0.34
CA VAL A 447 6.67 -7.00 -1.03
C VAL A 447 7.04 -8.44 -1.30
N SER A 448 6.56 -9.00 -2.41
CA SER A 448 6.80 -10.40 -2.77
C SER A 448 7.22 -10.57 -4.22
N ASN A 449 7.95 -11.64 -4.49
CA ASN A 449 8.29 -12.02 -5.86
C ASN A 449 7.14 -12.83 -6.47
N ALA A 450 6.40 -12.22 -7.38
CA ALA A 450 5.33 -12.87 -8.14
C ALA A 450 5.81 -13.46 -9.47
N GLY A 451 7.13 -13.38 -9.73
CA GLY A 451 7.80 -13.92 -10.91
C GLY A 451 8.38 -15.30 -10.65
N ASN A 452 9.30 -15.71 -11.53
CA ASN A 452 10.00 -17.00 -11.45
C ASN A 452 11.53 -16.88 -11.40
N VAL A 453 12.05 -15.68 -11.13
CA VAL A 453 13.49 -15.38 -10.99
C VAL A 453 13.68 -14.38 -9.86
N ALA A 454 14.78 -14.50 -9.12
CA ALA A 454 15.13 -13.59 -8.03
C ALA A 454 15.24 -12.13 -8.51
N LEU A 455 14.80 -11.18 -7.68
CA LEU A 455 14.82 -9.75 -8.02
C LEU A 455 15.84 -9.01 -7.14
N SER A 456 16.64 -8.14 -7.76
CA SER A 456 17.59 -7.27 -7.06
C SER A 456 17.05 -5.84 -6.92
N THR A 457 17.78 -4.97 -6.21
CA THR A 457 17.50 -3.52 -6.13
C THR A 457 16.10 -3.18 -5.63
N ILE A 458 15.63 -3.92 -4.63
CA ILE A 458 14.28 -3.74 -4.08
C ILE A 458 14.19 -2.39 -3.37
N ASN A 459 13.23 -1.59 -3.79
CA ASN A 459 12.97 -0.28 -3.21
C ASN A 459 11.45 -0.07 -3.06
N VAL A 460 11.05 0.51 -1.93
CA VAL A 460 9.64 0.78 -1.61
C VAL A 460 9.47 2.26 -1.33
N THR A 461 8.53 2.87 -2.04
CA THR A 461 8.20 4.30 -1.91
C THR A 461 6.72 4.49 -1.61
N ASP A 462 6.39 5.67 -1.10
CA ASP A 462 5.04 6.05 -0.71
C ASP A 462 4.68 7.43 -1.28
N ASN A 463 3.50 7.57 -1.86
CA ASN A 463 3.11 8.81 -2.54
C ASN A 463 2.69 9.95 -1.59
N GLN A 464 2.52 9.70 -0.30
CA GLN A 464 2.20 10.69 0.72
C GLN A 464 3.45 11.16 1.50
N GLY A 465 4.64 10.79 1.04
CA GLY A 465 5.92 11.31 1.56
C GLY A 465 6.39 10.68 2.87
N VAL A 466 5.76 9.59 3.32
CA VAL A 466 6.34 8.76 4.38
C VAL A 466 7.45 7.88 3.80
N THR A 467 8.44 7.50 4.60
CA THR A 467 9.58 6.68 4.15
C THR A 467 9.42 5.25 4.68
N PRO A 468 9.09 4.27 3.82
CA PRO A 468 9.09 2.86 4.21
C PRO A 468 10.49 2.40 4.62
N VAL A 469 10.58 1.73 5.76
CA VAL A 469 11.82 1.18 6.31
C VAL A 469 11.73 -0.34 6.32
N TYR A 470 12.74 -1.00 5.74
CA TYR A 470 12.83 -2.46 5.73
C TYR A 470 12.89 -3.01 7.16
N GLN A 471 12.14 -4.08 7.42
CA GLN A 471 12.04 -4.73 8.72
C GLN A 471 12.59 -6.17 8.68
N SER A 472 12.17 -6.98 7.71
CA SER A 472 12.51 -8.40 7.63
C SER A 472 12.06 -9.03 6.30
N GLY A 473 12.47 -10.28 6.03
CA GLY A 473 11.91 -11.11 4.94
C GLY A 473 12.92 -11.76 4.01
N ASP A 474 14.15 -11.24 3.98
CA ASP A 474 15.34 -11.83 3.34
C ASP A 474 15.83 -12.99 4.21
N THR A 475 15.55 -14.22 3.79
CA THR A 475 15.70 -15.42 4.62
C THR A 475 17.09 -16.02 4.57
N ASP A 476 17.82 -15.83 3.48
CA ASP A 476 19.19 -16.30 3.30
C ASP A 476 20.24 -15.17 3.33
N ASN A 477 19.80 -13.91 3.42
CA ASN A 477 20.61 -12.70 3.56
C ASN A 477 21.48 -12.40 2.32
N ASP A 478 21.00 -12.71 1.13
CA ASP A 478 21.70 -12.43 -0.12
C ASP A 478 21.31 -11.09 -0.76
N ALA A 479 20.35 -10.37 -0.15
CA ALA A 479 19.78 -9.12 -0.63
C ALA A 479 19.05 -9.20 -1.99
N LEU A 480 18.59 -10.40 -2.37
CA LEU A 480 17.69 -10.64 -3.49
C LEU A 480 16.31 -11.03 -2.95
N LEU A 481 15.26 -10.50 -3.55
CA LEU A 481 13.90 -10.96 -3.26
C LEU A 481 13.63 -12.24 -4.05
N ASP A 482 13.87 -13.35 -3.37
CA ASP A 482 13.76 -14.68 -3.94
C ASP A 482 12.32 -15.12 -4.17
N VAL A 483 12.15 -16.13 -5.03
CA VAL A 483 10.82 -16.70 -5.29
C VAL A 483 10.30 -17.37 -4.01
N GLY A 484 9.20 -16.85 -3.48
CA GLY A 484 8.59 -17.32 -2.23
C GLY A 484 8.88 -16.45 -1.02
N GLU A 485 9.78 -15.47 -1.12
CA GLU A 485 10.05 -14.51 -0.05
C GLU A 485 8.99 -13.40 0.03
N ASN A 486 8.84 -12.86 1.25
CA ASN A 486 7.99 -11.72 1.55
C ASN A 486 8.76 -10.71 2.40
N TRP A 487 9.19 -9.62 1.79
CA TRP A 487 9.90 -8.54 2.47
C TRP A 487 8.92 -7.55 3.07
N ILE A 488 9.07 -7.28 4.36
CA ILE A 488 8.21 -6.40 5.14
C ILE A 488 8.91 -5.05 5.32
N TYR A 489 8.21 -3.99 4.96
CA TYR A 489 8.58 -2.61 5.26
C TYR A 489 7.49 -1.97 6.12
N THR A 490 7.86 -0.99 6.93
CA THR A 490 6.89 -0.20 7.70
C THR A 490 7.21 1.30 7.66
N ALA A 491 6.16 2.11 7.79
CA ALA A 491 6.25 3.54 8.02
C ALA A 491 5.22 3.95 9.08
N THR A 492 5.46 5.04 9.81
CA THR A 492 4.57 5.52 10.87
C THR A 492 4.22 7.00 10.70
N GLY A 493 3.08 7.40 11.25
CA GLY A 493 2.55 8.76 11.23
C GLY A 493 1.36 8.92 12.17
N THR A 494 0.55 9.96 11.97
CA THR A 494 -0.69 10.19 12.72
C THR A 494 -1.86 10.41 11.76
N ALA A 495 -3.06 10.02 12.19
CA ALA A 495 -4.27 10.18 11.39
C ALA A 495 -4.64 11.66 11.27
N THR A 496 -4.88 12.13 10.05
CA THR A 496 -5.41 13.49 9.78
C THR A 496 -6.92 13.45 9.57
N PRO A 497 -7.69 14.48 9.97
CA PRO A 497 -9.14 14.47 9.82
C PRO A 497 -9.60 14.27 8.36
N GLY A 498 -10.58 13.39 8.14
CA GLY A 498 -11.18 13.12 6.82
C GLY A 498 -10.56 11.95 6.06
N SER A 499 -10.91 11.80 4.79
CA SER A 499 -10.43 10.69 3.96
C SER A 499 -8.94 10.82 3.63
N TYR A 500 -8.19 9.73 3.81
CA TYR A 500 -6.78 9.63 3.48
C TYR A 500 -6.53 8.43 2.57
N ASN A 501 -6.00 8.69 1.38
CA ASN A 501 -5.66 7.66 0.39
C ASN A 501 -4.15 7.65 0.17
N ASN A 502 -3.55 6.46 0.18
CA ASN A 502 -2.11 6.33 0.17
C ASN A 502 -1.63 5.12 -0.64
N ILE A 503 -0.79 5.34 -1.65
CA ILE A 503 -0.30 4.32 -2.59
C ILE A 503 1.17 4.01 -2.28
N GLY A 504 1.44 2.74 -1.98
CA GLY A 504 2.81 2.21 -1.91
C GLY A 504 3.25 1.71 -3.28
N THR A 505 4.51 1.91 -3.63
CA THR A 505 5.12 1.40 -4.86
C THR A 505 6.36 0.59 -4.52
N ALA A 506 6.39 -0.69 -4.91
CA ALA A 506 7.59 -1.51 -4.89
C ALA A 506 8.23 -1.56 -6.28
N THR A 507 9.55 -1.46 -6.34
CA THR A 507 10.35 -1.65 -7.56
C THR A 507 11.43 -2.68 -7.32
N GLY A 508 11.80 -3.42 -8.35
CA GLY A 508 12.95 -4.32 -8.36
C GLY A 508 13.51 -4.46 -9.78
N SER A 509 14.55 -5.28 -9.95
CA SER A 509 15.11 -5.53 -11.28
C SER A 509 15.68 -6.94 -11.41
N PHE A 510 15.59 -7.49 -12.63
CA PHE A 510 16.27 -8.72 -13.03
C PHE A 510 17.01 -8.47 -14.35
N ASN A 511 18.32 -8.74 -14.40
CA ASN A 511 19.18 -8.47 -15.57
C ASN A 511 18.95 -7.07 -16.18
N ASN A 512 18.94 -6.03 -15.33
CA ASN A 512 18.68 -4.62 -15.69
C ASN A 512 17.28 -4.33 -16.26
N THR A 513 16.35 -5.31 -16.23
CA THR A 513 14.95 -5.09 -16.58
C THR A 513 14.17 -4.72 -15.32
N PRO A 514 13.64 -3.49 -15.23
CA PRO A 514 12.92 -3.04 -14.06
C PRO A 514 11.50 -3.64 -14.01
N VAL A 515 11.05 -3.96 -12.81
CA VAL A 515 9.67 -4.34 -12.50
C VAL A 515 9.14 -3.44 -11.40
N ASN A 516 7.83 -3.18 -11.42
CA ASN A 516 7.18 -2.41 -10.38
C ASN A 516 5.76 -2.92 -10.13
N ALA A 517 5.26 -2.64 -8.93
CA ALA A 517 3.88 -2.84 -8.54
C ALA A 517 3.47 -1.73 -7.58
N THR A 518 2.18 -1.41 -7.58
CA THR A 518 1.59 -0.40 -6.70
C THR A 518 0.40 -0.98 -5.97
N ASP A 519 0.20 -0.57 -4.72
CA ASP A 519 -0.97 -0.98 -3.95
C ASP A 519 -1.50 0.18 -3.08
N PRO A 520 -2.79 0.53 -3.21
CA PRO A 520 -3.42 1.58 -2.40
C PRO A 520 -3.85 1.04 -1.03
N SER A 521 -3.77 1.90 -0.02
CA SER A 521 -4.36 1.71 1.30
C SER A 521 -5.06 3.01 1.71
N ASN A 522 -6.05 2.94 2.59
CA ASN A 522 -6.79 4.14 3.00
C ASN A 522 -7.34 4.05 4.43
N TYR A 523 -7.62 5.22 5.01
CA TYR A 523 -8.35 5.37 6.26
C TYR A 523 -9.21 6.64 6.25
N PHE A 524 -10.11 6.78 7.22
CA PHE A 524 -10.84 8.02 7.48
C PHE A 524 -10.48 8.53 8.89
N GLY A 525 -9.91 9.72 8.98
CA GLY A 525 -9.60 10.38 10.24
C GLY A 525 -10.85 10.90 10.93
N ALA A 526 -11.34 10.14 11.90
CA ALA A 526 -12.48 10.50 12.72
C ALA A 526 -12.13 11.66 13.67
N ASN A 527 -12.82 12.77 13.53
CA ASN A 527 -12.81 13.91 14.44
C ASN A 527 -14.24 14.13 14.97
N PRO A 528 -14.69 13.30 15.92
CA PRO A 528 -16.01 13.45 16.52
C PRO A 528 -16.06 14.71 17.40
N SER A 529 -17.20 15.40 17.37
CA SER A 529 -17.50 16.62 18.10
C SER A 529 -19.00 16.71 18.36
N LEU A 530 -19.37 17.23 19.52
CA LEU A 530 -20.75 17.32 20.01
C LEU A 530 -20.95 18.73 20.55
N ASP A 531 -22.14 19.25 20.34
CA ASP A 531 -22.56 20.61 20.70
C ASP A 531 -23.98 20.54 21.29
N VAL A 532 -24.25 21.27 22.36
CA VAL A 532 -25.59 21.43 22.92
C VAL A 532 -25.89 22.89 23.11
N GLU A 533 -27.10 23.28 22.75
CA GLU A 533 -27.58 24.64 22.87
C GLU A 533 -28.94 24.62 23.58
N LYS A 534 -29.13 25.53 24.52
CA LYS A 534 -30.26 25.57 25.44
C LYS A 534 -30.90 26.93 25.45
N TYR A 535 -32.19 26.93 25.16
CA TYR A 535 -32.98 28.14 25.09
C TYR A 535 -34.02 28.17 26.20
N VAL A 536 -34.42 29.38 26.61
CA VAL A 536 -35.54 29.60 27.52
C VAL A 536 -36.67 30.37 26.83
N SER A 537 -37.91 30.05 27.20
CA SER A 537 -39.11 30.77 26.81
C SER A 537 -39.85 31.23 28.05
N VAL A 538 -40.34 32.47 28.05
CA VAL A 538 -41.18 33.06 29.11
C VAL A 538 -42.56 33.50 28.61
N ASP A 539 -42.94 33.04 27.42
CA ASP A 539 -44.18 33.42 26.72
C ASP A 539 -45.02 32.21 26.29
N GLY A 540 -44.82 31.06 26.96
CA GLY A 540 -45.55 29.83 26.69
C GLY A 540 -45.03 29.04 25.49
N GLY A 541 -43.75 29.22 25.13
CA GLY A 541 -43.08 28.48 24.06
C GLY A 541 -43.21 29.12 22.68
N THR A 542 -43.66 30.38 22.60
CA THR A 542 -43.78 31.07 21.30
C THR A 542 -42.45 31.60 20.81
N THR A 543 -41.59 32.08 21.71
CA THR A 543 -40.21 32.44 21.42
C THR A 543 -39.26 31.74 22.38
N PHE A 544 -38.10 31.34 21.86
CA PHE A 544 -37.02 30.71 22.60
C PHE A 544 -35.79 31.58 22.44
N VAL A 545 -35.24 32.04 23.56
CA VAL A 545 -34.11 32.95 23.64
C VAL A 545 -32.92 32.14 24.15
N ASP A 546 -31.82 32.20 23.40
CA ASP A 546 -30.50 31.81 23.89
C ASP A 546 -30.13 32.89 24.93
N ALA A 547 -29.99 32.44 26.17
CA ALA A 547 -29.84 33.29 27.33
C ALA A 547 -28.70 32.79 28.20
N ASP A 548 -27.52 32.65 27.61
CA ASP A 548 -26.27 32.19 28.26
C ASP A 548 -25.88 32.97 29.51
N THR A 549 -26.29 34.24 29.58
CA THR A 549 -25.87 35.14 30.65
C THR A 549 -27.04 35.70 31.46
N PRO A 550 -26.91 35.80 32.80
CA PRO A 550 -27.85 36.53 33.61
C PRO A 550 -28.02 37.99 33.14
N THR A 551 -29.22 38.56 33.17
CA THR A 551 -30.40 38.04 33.86
C THR A 551 -31.30 37.11 33.04
N GLY A 552 -31.07 37.01 31.73
CA GLY A 552 -32.02 36.41 30.80
C GLY A 552 -33.37 37.16 30.73
N PRO A 553 -34.38 36.62 30.01
CA PRO A 553 -35.71 37.21 29.92
C PRO A 553 -36.47 37.17 31.26
N PHE A 554 -37.38 38.14 31.43
CA PHE A 554 -38.22 38.26 32.62
C PHE A 554 -39.49 37.42 32.50
N ALA A 555 -39.64 36.41 33.36
CA ALA A 555 -40.87 35.64 33.51
C ALA A 555 -41.76 36.30 34.58
N LEU A 556 -42.94 36.80 34.21
CA LEU A 556 -43.89 37.38 35.16
C LEU A 556 -44.46 36.31 36.10
N SER A 557 -44.74 36.68 37.35
CA SER A 557 -45.42 35.83 38.33
C SER A 557 -46.70 35.24 37.75
N GLY A 558 -46.77 33.90 37.71
CA GLY A 558 -47.87 33.15 37.10
C GLY A 558 -47.56 32.57 35.72
N THR A 559 -46.43 32.94 35.11
CA THR A 559 -45.96 32.38 33.83
C THR A 559 -44.77 31.46 34.05
N ASN A 560 -44.96 30.16 33.81
CA ASN A 560 -43.91 29.17 33.91
C ASN A 560 -42.96 29.25 32.69
N PRO A 561 -41.63 29.21 32.91
CA PRO A 561 -40.68 29.14 31.81
C PRO A 561 -40.75 27.77 31.10
N GLN A 562 -40.28 27.70 29.86
CA GLN A 562 -40.05 26.45 29.13
C GLN A 562 -38.62 26.44 28.60
N PHE A 563 -38.03 25.25 28.43
CA PHE A 563 -36.66 25.12 27.93
C PHE A 563 -36.62 24.27 26.68
N LYS A 564 -35.86 24.69 25.66
CA LYS A 564 -35.60 23.91 24.44
C LYS A 564 -34.14 23.51 24.42
N PHE A 565 -33.87 22.26 24.07
CA PHE A 565 -32.53 21.70 23.95
C PHE A 565 -32.30 21.31 22.51
N VAL A 566 -31.15 21.67 21.95
CA VAL A 566 -30.73 21.33 20.60
C VAL A 566 -29.35 20.70 20.70
N VAL A 567 -29.24 19.39 20.47
CA VAL A 567 -27.97 18.66 20.47
C VAL A 567 -27.55 18.42 19.03
N THR A 568 -26.35 18.88 18.65
CA THR A 568 -25.83 18.83 17.28
C THR A 568 -24.54 18.01 17.22
N ASN A 569 -24.45 17.08 16.26
CA ASN A 569 -23.17 16.45 15.92
C ASN A 569 -22.38 17.36 14.97
N THR A 570 -21.45 18.13 15.54
CA THR A 570 -20.55 19.04 14.81
C THR A 570 -19.30 18.36 14.28
N GLY A 571 -19.12 17.06 14.55
CA GLY A 571 -18.00 16.25 14.08
C GLY A 571 -18.13 15.75 12.64
N ASN A 572 -17.14 14.98 12.19
CA ASN A 572 -17.12 14.40 10.83
C ASN A 572 -17.48 12.90 10.78
N VAL A 573 -17.95 12.34 11.90
CA VAL A 573 -18.42 10.94 12.03
C VAL A 573 -19.75 10.91 12.76
N SER A 574 -20.57 9.91 12.49
CA SER A 574 -21.82 9.71 13.23
C SER A 574 -21.54 9.40 14.69
N LEU A 575 -22.36 9.95 15.58
CA LEU A 575 -22.30 9.71 17.02
C LEU A 575 -23.44 8.80 17.47
N THR A 576 -23.14 7.92 18.42
CA THR A 576 -24.09 7.01 19.05
C THR A 576 -23.97 7.13 20.56
N ASN A 577 -24.87 6.47 21.31
CA ASN A 577 -24.88 6.49 22.78
C ASN A 577 -24.78 7.90 23.36
N ILE A 578 -25.51 8.84 22.75
CA ILE A 578 -25.49 10.24 23.16
C ILE A 578 -26.44 10.37 24.34
N SER A 579 -26.00 11.06 25.39
CA SER A 579 -26.76 11.33 26.59
C SER A 579 -27.00 12.82 26.76
N LEU A 580 -28.21 13.23 27.15
CA LEU A 580 -28.58 14.61 27.44
C LEU A 580 -29.12 14.69 28.88
N SER A 581 -28.60 15.60 29.70
CA SER A 581 -29.08 15.88 31.06
C SER A 581 -29.29 17.38 31.28
N ASP A 582 -30.03 17.72 32.33
CA ASP A 582 -30.32 19.10 32.75
C ASP A 582 -30.09 19.21 34.27
N SER A 583 -29.55 20.33 34.75
CA SER A 583 -29.17 20.52 36.16
C SER A 583 -30.38 20.62 37.10
N ASP A 584 -31.49 21.18 36.61
CA ASP A 584 -32.62 21.59 37.42
C ASP A 584 -33.83 20.68 37.19
N PHE A 585 -33.87 20.05 36.02
CA PHE A 585 -34.98 19.25 35.56
C PHE A 585 -34.54 17.84 35.23
N ASP A 586 -35.52 16.97 35.35
CA ASP A 586 -35.44 15.65 34.80
C ASP A 586 -36.25 15.60 33.51
N LEU A 587 -35.61 15.13 32.44
CA LEU A 587 -36.16 15.12 31.10
C LEU A 587 -37.03 13.87 30.83
N ASN A 588 -37.15 12.90 31.76
CA ASN A 588 -37.90 11.64 31.54
C ASN A 588 -38.67 11.05 32.76
N GLY A 589 -38.88 11.78 33.85
CA GLY A 589 -39.55 11.32 35.06
C GLY A 589 -38.64 10.79 36.19
N ALA A 590 -37.30 10.83 36.02
CA ALA A 590 -36.27 10.58 37.03
C ALA A 590 -35.94 11.82 37.92
N ALA A 591 -34.74 11.85 38.54
CA ALA A 591 -34.28 12.99 39.35
C ALA A 591 -33.47 13.98 38.50
N ALA A 592 -33.47 15.27 38.87
CA ALA A 592 -32.65 16.30 38.19
C ALA A 592 -31.19 15.87 38.06
N GLY A 593 -30.56 16.18 36.93
CA GLY A 593 -29.21 15.71 36.56
C GLY A 593 -29.16 14.29 35.98
N THR A 594 -30.28 13.55 35.91
CA THR A 594 -30.31 12.23 35.25
C THR A 594 -30.28 12.40 33.74
N ALA A 595 -29.32 11.74 33.09
CA ALA A 595 -29.19 11.77 31.64
C ALA A 595 -30.18 10.83 30.94
N ILE A 596 -30.81 11.33 29.88
CA ILE A 596 -31.61 10.55 28.94
C ILE A 596 -30.75 10.13 27.75
N SER A 597 -31.02 8.98 27.15
CA SER A 597 -30.40 8.60 25.88
C SER A 597 -31.18 9.19 24.71
N ILE A 598 -30.46 9.82 23.78
CA ILE A 598 -31.04 10.35 22.54
C ILE A 598 -30.60 9.48 21.34
N PRO A 599 -31.33 9.51 20.20
CA PRO A 599 -30.97 8.75 19.00
C PRO A 599 -29.57 9.09 18.48
N SER A 600 -29.00 8.19 17.66
CA SER A 600 -27.72 8.48 17.00
C SER A 600 -27.85 9.64 16.04
N LEU A 601 -26.84 10.52 16.03
CA LEU A 601 -26.78 11.67 15.15
C LEU A 601 -25.79 11.43 14.01
N ALA A 602 -26.27 11.49 12.77
CA ALA A 602 -25.40 11.58 11.61
C ALA A 602 -24.59 12.88 11.63
N VAL A 603 -23.58 13.01 10.77
CA VAL A 603 -22.80 14.24 10.63
C VAL A 603 -23.73 15.42 10.32
N GLY A 604 -23.66 16.48 11.14
CA GLY A 604 -24.54 17.65 11.05
C GLY A 604 -25.99 17.39 11.48
N GLY A 605 -26.31 16.20 11.98
CA GLY A 605 -27.63 15.87 12.51
C GLY A 605 -27.90 16.57 13.85
N THR A 606 -29.16 16.93 14.06
CA THR A 606 -29.63 17.59 15.28
C THR A 606 -30.72 16.75 15.97
N TYR A 607 -30.77 16.82 17.30
CA TYR A 607 -31.87 16.33 18.12
C TYR A 607 -32.44 17.51 18.92
N GLU A 608 -33.76 17.70 18.83
CA GLU A 608 -34.45 18.78 19.53
C GLU A 608 -35.52 18.23 20.48
N THR A 609 -35.61 18.81 21.67
CA THR A 609 -36.70 18.53 22.63
C THR A 609 -37.05 19.77 23.44
N ILE A 610 -38.29 19.85 23.93
CA ILE A 610 -38.79 20.96 24.75
C ILE A 610 -39.29 20.41 26.09
N PHE A 611 -38.80 20.99 27.18
CA PHE A 611 -39.27 20.74 28.53
C PHE A 611 -40.23 21.84 28.98
N THR A 612 -41.48 21.45 29.28
CA THR A 612 -42.56 22.37 29.70
C THR A 612 -42.95 22.21 31.18
N GLY A 613 -42.21 21.39 31.94
CA GLY A 613 -42.53 21.04 33.34
C GLY A 613 -41.97 22.02 34.37
N ALA A 614 -41.23 23.06 33.95
CA ALA A 614 -40.64 24.02 34.88
C ALA A 614 -41.73 24.85 35.58
N THR A 615 -41.44 25.26 36.81
CA THR A 615 -42.33 26.12 37.60
C THR A 615 -41.67 27.46 37.84
N TRP A 616 -42.48 28.52 37.77
CA TRP A 616 -41.99 29.87 38.05
C TRP A 616 -41.47 29.98 39.48
N GLN A 617 -40.30 30.59 39.64
CA GLN A 617 -39.72 30.96 40.91
C GLN A 617 -39.23 32.41 40.86
N ALA A 618 -39.34 33.15 41.98
CA ALA A 618 -38.91 34.55 42.03
C ALA A 618 -37.38 34.68 41.97
N GLY A 619 -36.89 35.75 41.34
CA GLY A 619 -35.45 36.07 41.27
C GLY A 619 -34.71 35.44 40.08
N GLN A 620 -33.39 35.49 40.10
CA GLN A 620 -32.53 34.96 39.04
C GLN A 620 -32.42 33.44 39.11
N HIS A 621 -32.54 32.77 37.96
CA HIS A 621 -32.32 31.33 37.79
C HIS A 621 -31.41 31.08 36.60
N THR A 622 -30.54 30.09 36.75
CA THR A 622 -29.62 29.59 35.72
C THR A 622 -29.82 28.09 35.65
N ASN A 623 -30.11 27.58 34.46
CA ASN A 623 -30.33 26.16 34.25
C ASN A 623 -29.37 25.64 33.19
N THR A 624 -28.57 24.62 33.51
CA THR A 624 -27.51 24.10 32.62
C THR A 624 -27.91 22.78 31.95
N ALA A 625 -27.75 22.68 30.63
CA ALA A 625 -27.83 21.42 29.89
C ALA A 625 -26.44 20.79 29.76
N THR A 626 -26.37 19.48 29.64
CA THR A 626 -25.12 18.76 29.35
C THR A 626 -25.41 17.65 28.35
N ALA A 627 -24.70 17.65 27.23
CA ALA A 627 -24.70 16.55 26.28
C ALA A 627 -23.35 15.82 26.33
N ALA A 628 -23.37 14.49 26.27
CA ALA A 628 -22.15 13.69 26.27
C ALA A 628 -22.26 12.47 25.35
N SER A 629 -21.12 12.00 24.85
CA SER A 629 -21.01 10.78 24.04
C SER A 629 -19.59 10.25 24.11
N THR A 630 -19.38 8.99 23.73
CA THR A 630 -18.06 8.40 23.56
C THR A 630 -17.95 7.82 22.16
N TYR A 631 -16.89 8.17 21.45
CA TYR A 631 -16.57 7.59 20.14
C TYR A 631 -15.40 6.61 20.26
N THR A 632 -15.53 5.42 19.70
CA THR A 632 -14.45 4.42 19.59
C THR A 632 -14.13 4.20 18.12
N ASP A 633 -12.86 4.30 17.74
CA ASP A 633 -12.41 4.09 16.36
C ASP A 633 -12.22 2.59 16.02
N GLY A 634 -11.89 2.30 14.75
CA GLY A 634 -11.72 0.93 14.25
C GLY A 634 -10.48 0.20 14.78
N VAL A 635 -9.61 0.89 15.53
CA VAL A 635 -8.41 0.31 16.16
C VAL A 635 -8.49 0.33 17.68
N GLY A 636 -9.65 0.70 18.25
CA GLY A 636 -9.95 0.63 19.68
C GLY A 636 -9.60 1.87 20.50
N ASN A 637 -9.18 2.99 19.88
CA ASN A 637 -8.98 4.24 20.60
C ASN A 637 -10.34 4.89 20.92
N THR A 638 -10.46 5.54 22.08
CA THR A 638 -11.68 6.21 22.51
C THR A 638 -11.50 7.72 22.69
N LYS A 639 -12.54 8.50 22.37
CA LYS A 639 -12.64 9.94 22.66
C LYS A 639 -13.98 10.22 23.33
N ASN A 640 -13.93 10.74 24.55
CA ASN A 640 -15.11 11.24 25.25
C ASN A 640 -15.42 12.67 24.78
N LEU A 641 -16.71 12.93 24.57
CA LEU A 641 -17.26 14.20 24.16
C LEU A 641 -18.20 14.66 25.26
N SER A 642 -18.13 15.94 25.60
CA SER A 642 -19.05 16.58 26.52
C SER A 642 -19.17 18.04 26.14
N ASP A 643 -20.38 18.55 26.19
CA ASP A 643 -20.65 19.97 26.01
C ASP A 643 -21.77 20.41 26.97
N THR A 644 -21.76 21.68 27.35
CA THR A 644 -22.67 22.24 28.34
C THR A 644 -23.12 23.63 27.95
N ASP A 645 -24.39 23.93 28.21
CA ASP A 645 -24.95 25.23 27.86
C ASP A 645 -26.00 25.73 28.86
N ASP A 646 -26.02 27.04 29.12
CA ASP A 646 -26.79 27.68 30.19
C ASP A 646 -27.98 28.45 29.64
N ALA A 647 -29.16 28.29 30.24
CA ALA A 647 -30.30 29.14 29.96
C ALA A 647 -30.78 29.87 31.23
N ASN A 648 -30.76 31.20 31.18
CA ASN A 648 -31.08 32.07 32.32
C ASN A 648 -32.47 32.68 32.21
N TYR A 649 -33.18 32.86 33.32
CA TYR A 649 -34.37 33.71 33.38
C TYR A 649 -34.51 34.40 34.74
N PHE A 650 -35.25 35.51 34.78
CA PHE A 650 -35.57 36.20 36.03
C PHE A 650 -37.07 36.16 36.32
N GLY A 651 -37.47 35.55 37.43
CA GLY A 651 -38.85 35.55 37.90
C GLY A 651 -39.27 36.89 38.48
N ALA A 652 -39.90 37.73 37.65
CA ALA A 652 -40.38 39.06 38.00
C ALA A 652 -41.74 39.01 38.72
N ASN A 653 -41.81 39.64 39.88
CA ASN A 653 -42.99 39.79 40.72
C ASN A 653 -43.21 41.28 41.05
N PRO A 654 -43.64 42.09 40.07
CA PRO A 654 -43.82 43.52 40.26
C PRO A 654 -44.98 43.79 41.23
N LYS A 655 -44.72 44.57 42.29
CA LYS A 655 -45.72 44.97 43.29
C LYS A 655 -45.43 46.35 43.84
N ILE A 656 -46.48 47.13 44.09
CA ILE A 656 -46.39 48.41 44.77
C ILE A 656 -47.33 48.44 45.98
N ALA A 657 -46.98 49.25 46.97
CA ALA A 657 -47.84 49.63 48.07
C ALA A 657 -47.91 51.16 48.14
N ILE A 658 -49.00 51.70 48.69
CA ILE A 658 -49.17 53.12 48.97
C ILE A 658 -49.65 53.29 50.40
N ASN A 659 -49.12 54.28 51.11
CA ASN A 659 -49.58 54.70 52.43
C ASN A 659 -49.87 56.20 52.39
N LYS A 660 -51.11 56.57 52.66
CA LYS A 660 -51.64 57.92 52.58
C LYS A 660 -52.08 58.38 53.97
N VAL A 661 -51.68 59.59 54.35
CA VAL A 661 -52.08 60.17 55.65
C VAL A 661 -52.50 61.62 55.51
N THR A 662 -53.41 62.08 56.37
CA THR A 662 -53.73 63.51 56.51
C THR A 662 -52.70 64.19 57.40
N VAL A 663 -52.29 65.40 57.04
CA VAL A 663 -51.32 66.23 57.78
C VAL A 663 -51.96 67.57 58.14
N TYR A 664 -51.94 67.91 59.44
CA TYR A 664 -52.43 69.18 60.00
C TYR A 664 -51.40 69.76 60.97
N GLY A 665 -50.78 70.88 60.60
CA GLY A 665 -49.66 71.45 61.36
C GLY A 665 -48.51 70.45 61.49
N SER A 666 -48.12 70.11 62.72
CA SER A 666 -47.09 69.11 63.03
C SER A 666 -47.65 67.68 63.19
N THR A 667 -48.97 67.49 63.14
CA THR A 667 -49.62 66.20 63.38
C THR A 667 -49.94 65.51 62.05
N LYS A 668 -49.71 64.20 61.95
CA LYS A 668 -50.05 63.39 60.78
C LYS A 668 -50.67 62.06 61.18
N GLY A 669 -51.61 61.57 60.37
CA GLY A 669 -52.29 60.29 60.57
C GLY A 669 -53.73 60.34 60.08
N ASP A 670 -54.49 59.32 60.49
CA ASP A 670 -55.92 59.21 60.21
C ASP A 670 -56.77 59.54 61.44
N GLY A 671 -58.04 59.91 61.21
CA GLY A 671 -58.99 60.24 62.27
C GLY A 671 -58.69 61.55 63.00
N LEU A 672 -57.92 62.47 62.39
CA LEU A 672 -57.58 63.76 63.01
C LEU A 672 -58.83 64.63 63.22
N SER A 673 -58.85 65.44 64.28
CA SER A 673 -59.85 66.50 64.47
C SER A 673 -59.28 67.86 64.07
N ILE A 674 -59.85 68.49 63.04
CA ILE A 674 -59.24 69.66 62.38
C ILE A 674 -60.24 70.82 62.31
N VAL A 675 -59.79 72.06 62.51
CA VAL A 675 -60.66 73.21 62.30
C VAL A 675 -61.02 73.31 60.80
N ALA A 676 -62.30 73.30 60.46
CA ALA A 676 -62.79 73.53 59.11
C ALA A 676 -62.37 74.93 58.63
N GLY A 677 -61.85 75.01 57.41
CA GLY A 677 -61.17 76.19 56.90
C GLY A 677 -59.65 76.20 57.10
N SER A 678 -59.10 75.30 57.92
CA SER A 678 -57.64 75.17 58.06
C SER A 678 -57.01 74.57 56.82
N SER A 679 -55.80 75.04 56.50
CA SER A 679 -54.93 74.40 55.52
C SER A 679 -54.51 73.01 56.00
N ILE A 680 -54.72 72.01 55.17
CA ILE A 680 -54.28 70.63 55.37
C ILE A 680 -53.45 70.16 54.17
N SER A 681 -52.71 69.08 54.36
CA SER A 681 -52.08 68.36 53.25
C SER A 681 -52.27 66.85 53.38
N TRP A 682 -52.11 66.13 52.28
CA TRP A 682 -52.01 64.68 52.25
C TRP A 682 -50.61 64.28 51.83
N GLU A 683 -50.00 63.35 52.54
CA GLU A 683 -48.74 62.71 52.18
C GLU A 683 -49.02 61.29 51.67
N TYR A 684 -48.44 60.93 50.53
CA TYR A 684 -48.56 59.60 49.93
C TYR A 684 -47.15 59.02 49.80
N THR A 685 -46.87 57.94 50.51
CA THR A 685 -45.62 57.18 50.39
C THR A 685 -45.88 55.95 49.54
N VAL A 686 -45.29 55.88 48.36
CA VAL A 686 -45.36 54.73 47.47
C VAL A 686 -44.10 53.90 47.60
N THR A 687 -44.24 52.61 47.90
CA THR A 687 -43.14 51.67 48.16
C THR A 687 -43.15 50.56 47.11
N ASN A 688 -41.98 50.22 46.55
CA ASN A 688 -41.85 48.99 45.77
C ASN A 688 -41.73 47.79 46.72
N THR A 689 -42.76 46.95 46.73
CA THR A 689 -42.81 45.72 47.53
C THR A 689 -42.56 44.47 46.69
N GLY A 690 -42.28 44.65 45.40
CA GLY A 690 -41.88 43.62 44.46
C GLY A 690 -40.37 43.42 44.41
N ASN A 691 -39.92 42.67 43.41
CA ASN A 691 -38.50 42.34 43.19
C ASN A 691 -37.94 42.92 41.87
N VAL A 692 -38.67 43.81 41.21
CA VAL A 692 -38.26 44.51 39.99
C VAL A 692 -38.67 45.98 40.06
N GLY A 693 -37.93 46.87 39.40
CA GLY A 693 -38.23 48.29 39.34
C GLY A 693 -39.57 48.58 38.63
N ILE A 694 -40.33 49.56 39.13
CA ILE A 694 -41.65 49.93 38.60
C ILE A 694 -41.57 51.29 37.91
N SER A 695 -41.86 51.30 36.62
CA SER A 695 -41.84 52.52 35.78
C SER A 695 -43.23 53.13 35.64
N ASN A 696 -43.31 54.33 35.04
CA ASN A 696 -44.57 55.05 34.77
C ASN A 696 -45.41 55.28 36.04
N LEU A 697 -44.74 55.56 37.17
CA LEU A 697 -45.42 55.74 38.44
C LEU A 697 -46.25 57.02 38.44
N SER A 698 -47.53 56.89 38.76
CA SER A 698 -48.47 58.00 38.91
C SER A 698 -49.31 57.81 40.16
N VAL A 699 -49.52 58.89 40.91
CA VAL A 699 -50.38 58.89 42.09
C VAL A 699 -51.57 59.80 41.83
N THR A 700 -52.76 59.24 42.03
CA THR A 700 -54.04 59.91 41.83
C THR A 700 -54.82 59.90 43.13
N ASP A 701 -55.81 60.78 43.21
CA ASP A 701 -56.66 60.95 44.38
C ASP A 701 -58.13 60.92 43.94
N ASN A 702 -58.99 60.26 44.71
CA ASN A 702 -60.39 60.12 44.33
C ASN A 702 -61.21 61.41 44.56
N ILE A 703 -60.67 62.40 45.28
CA ILE A 703 -61.35 63.67 45.55
C ILE A 703 -60.99 64.69 44.46
N PRO A 704 -61.98 65.24 43.73
CA PRO A 704 -61.73 66.24 42.68
C PRO A 704 -60.97 67.46 43.20
N GLY A 705 -59.93 67.86 42.49
CA GLY A 705 -59.08 69.00 42.85
C GLY A 705 -57.90 68.66 43.77
N VAL A 706 -57.86 67.47 44.36
CA VAL A 706 -56.68 66.97 45.09
C VAL A 706 -55.73 66.34 44.08
N THR A 707 -54.60 67.01 43.81
CA THR A 707 -53.60 66.53 42.85
C THR A 707 -52.30 66.20 43.57
N PRO A 708 -51.96 64.90 43.76
CA PRO A 708 -50.67 64.50 44.33
C PRO A 708 -49.51 64.93 43.43
N VAL A 709 -48.54 65.65 44.00
CA VAL A 709 -47.33 66.12 43.33
C VAL A 709 -46.13 65.42 43.92
N TYR A 710 -45.27 64.84 43.07
CA TYR A 710 -44.03 64.20 43.48
C TYR A 710 -43.13 65.16 44.27
N GLN A 711 -42.52 64.66 45.34
CA GLN A 711 -41.63 65.43 46.20
C GLN A 711 -40.20 64.89 46.16
N SER A 712 -40.02 63.60 46.38
CA SER A 712 -38.70 62.97 46.57
C SER A 712 -38.79 61.44 46.60
N GLY A 713 -37.65 60.75 46.48
CA GLY A 713 -37.55 59.30 46.74
C GLY A 713 -36.91 58.49 45.62
N ASP A 714 -36.70 59.10 44.46
CA ASP A 714 -35.96 58.54 43.31
C ASP A 714 -34.47 58.81 43.57
N ALA A 715 -33.77 57.85 44.16
CA ALA A 715 -32.43 58.08 44.69
C ALA A 715 -31.39 58.22 43.58
N ASN A 716 -31.65 57.61 42.42
CA ASN A 716 -30.76 57.60 41.26
C ASN A 716 -31.26 58.43 40.08
N ASN A 717 -32.42 59.10 40.22
CA ASN A 717 -33.08 59.95 39.22
C ASN A 717 -33.38 59.22 37.89
N ASN A 718 -33.69 57.92 37.95
CA ASN A 718 -33.99 57.12 36.76
C ASN A 718 -35.49 57.05 36.42
N SER A 719 -36.34 57.73 37.19
CA SER A 719 -37.81 57.71 37.03
C SER A 719 -38.43 56.31 37.11
N THR A 720 -37.79 55.39 37.84
CA THR A 720 -38.25 54.04 38.14
C THR A 720 -38.22 53.85 39.65
N LEU A 721 -39.35 53.43 40.23
CA LEU A 721 -39.40 53.11 41.65
C LEU A 721 -38.65 51.79 41.87
N ASP A 722 -37.38 51.90 42.22
CA ASP A 722 -36.48 50.77 42.39
C ASP A 722 -36.78 49.97 43.66
N VAL A 723 -36.29 48.73 43.72
CA VAL A 723 -36.48 47.87 44.88
C VAL A 723 -35.82 48.52 46.10
N GLY A 724 -36.61 48.73 47.16
CA GLY A 724 -36.17 49.40 48.38
C GLY A 724 -36.40 50.92 48.41
N GLU A 725 -36.83 51.52 47.30
CA GLU A 725 -37.20 52.94 47.28
C GLU A 725 -38.60 53.22 47.84
N ASN A 726 -38.75 54.43 48.36
CA ASN A 726 -40.02 55.00 48.81
C ASN A 726 -40.19 56.39 48.19
N TRP A 727 -41.18 56.55 47.30
CA TRP A 727 -41.47 57.83 46.67
C TRP A 727 -42.56 58.57 47.42
N LEU A 728 -42.29 59.83 47.77
CA LEU A 728 -43.19 60.70 48.50
C LEU A 728 -43.89 61.66 47.53
N TYR A 729 -45.22 61.73 47.64
CA TYR A 729 -46.07 62.71 46.96
C TYR A 729 -46.82 63.54 48.00
N LYS A 730 -47.17 64.77 47.63
CA LYS A 730 -47.98 65.67 48.48
C LYS A 730 -49.10 66.32 47.69
N ALA A 731 -50.26 66.45 48.33
CA ALA A 731 -51.34 67.31 47.86
C ALA A 731 -51.75 68.25 49.01
N THR A 732 -52.31 69.42 48.68
CA THR A 732 -52.81 70.39 49.68
C THR A 732 -54.30 70.61 49.51
N GLY A 733 -54.96 71.01 50.60
CA GLY A 733 -56.38 71.28 50.61
C GLY A 733 -56.79 72.13 51.81
N THR A 734 -58.08 72.35 51.93
CA THR A 734 -58.69 73.01 53.09
C THR A 734 -59.62 72.01 53.78
N ALA A 735 -59.50 71.88 55.10
CA ALA A 735 -60.37 71.01 55.86
C ALA A 735 -61.83 71.48 55.75
N ILE A 736 -62.76 70.56 55.54
CA ILE A 736 -64.20 70.84 55.54
C ILE A 736 -64.84 70.31 56.82
N ALA A 737 -66.02 70.83 57.18
CA ALA A 737 -66.73 70.36 58.36
C ALA A 737 -67.28 68.93 58.17
N GLY A 738 -67.29 68.13 59.24
CA GLY A 738 -67.79 66.75 59.24
C GLY A 738 -66.73 65.70 58.89
N ASN A 739 -67.16 64.44 58.74
CA ASN A 739 -66.26 63.32 58.41
C ASN A 739 -65.81 63.40 56.96
N TYR A 740 -64.51 63.21 56.76
CA TYR A 740 -63.86 63.24 55.47
C TYR A 740 -63.05 61.95 55.26
N ASN A 741 -63.27 61.29 54.11
CA ASN A 741 -62.54 60.11 53.67
C ASN A 741 -61.99 60.35 52.27
N ASN A 742 -60.73 59.96 52.05
CA ASN A 742 -60.04 60.22 50.80
C ASN A 742 -59.04 59.10 50.46
N ILE A 743 -59.20 58.47 49.30
CA ILE A 743 -58.42 57.34 48.78
C ILE A 743 -57.37 57.83 47.77
N GLY A 744 -56.10 57.51 48.03
CA GLY A 744 -55.01 57.66 47.06
C GLY A 744 -54.83 56.37 46.28
N THR A 745 -54.51 56.46 44.99
CA THR A 745 -54.18 55.32 44.13
C THR A 745 -52.83 55.53 43.48
N ALA A 746 -51.88 54.63 43.72
CA ALA A 746 -50.63 54.55 42.95
C ALA A 746 -50.82 53.56 41.80
N ASN A 747 -50.41 53.96 40.59
CA ASN A 747 -50.36 53.11 39.40
C ASN A 747 -48.94 53.13 38.84
N GLY A 748 -48.45 51.99 38.38
CA GLY A 748 -47.19 51.87 37.65
C GLY A 748 -47.21 50.67 36.72
N SER A 749 -46.07 50.38 36.11
CA SER A 749 -45.94 49.24 35.19
C SER A 749 -44.54 48.64 35.18
N PHE A 750 -44.46 47.33 34.95
CA PHE A 750 -43.23 46.61 34.62
C PHE A 750 -43.43 45.87 33.29
N ASN A 751 -42.59 46.15 32.29
CA ASN A 751 -42.69 45.59 30.94
C ASN A 751 -44.11 45.61 30.35
N GLY A 752 -44.82 46.74 30.51
CA GLY A 752 -46.21 46.91 30.04
C GLY A 752 -47.28 46.25 30.91
N THR A 753 -46.91 45.46 31.93
CA THR A 753 -47.85 44.89 32.89
C THR A 753 -48.18 45.90 33.98
N PRO A 754 -49.46 46.29 34.15
CA PRO A 754 -49.85 47.29 35.13
C PRO A 754 -49.79 46.74 36.56
N VAL A 755 -49.37 47.57 37.50
CA VAL A 755 -49.47 47.35 38.95
C VAL A 755 -50.15 48.55 39.60
N ASN A 756 -51.02 48.31 40.58
CA ASN A 756 -51.70 49.37 41.31
C ASN A 756 -51.86 49.03 42.80
N ALA A 757 -52.00 50.07 43.62
CA ALA A 757 -52.34 49.97 45.02
C ALA A 757 -53.17 51.19 45.44
N THR A 758 -54.03 51.02 46.43
CA THR A 758 -54.90 52.09 46.96
C THR A 758 -54.82 52.16 48.47
N ASP A 759 -54.90 53.36 49.03
CA ASP A 759 -54.93 53.56 50.49
C ASP A 759 -55.81 54.75 50.90
N PRO A 760 -56.76 54.57 51.84
CA PRO A 760 -57.61 55.65 52.36
C PRO A 760 -56.91 56.48 53.44
N SER A 761 -57.32 57.74 53.58
CA SER A 761 -57.00 58.61 54.72
C SER A 761 -58.26 59.31 55.22
N SER A 762 -58.31 59.70 56.50
CA SER A 762 -59.51 60.32 57.08
C SER A 762 -59.27 61.41 58.13
N TYR A 763 -60.23 62.32 58.30
CA TYR A 763 -60.30 63.30 59.40
C TYR A 763 -61.75 63.73 59.67
N THR A 764 -61.99 64.43 60.78
CA THR A 764 -63.27 65.09 61.11
C THR A 764 -63.06 66.58 61.33
N GLY A 765 -63.76 67.43 60.57
CA GLY A 765 -63.62 68.88 60.66
C GLY A 765 -64.66 69.60 61.55
N PHE A 766 -64.26 70.67 62.25
CA PHE A 766 -65.12 71.48 63.14
C PHE A 766 -64.94 73.01 62.98
N THR A 767 -65.95 73.86 63.23
CA THR A 767 -65.84 75.35 63.13
C THR A 767 -65.72 76.00 64.51
N GLY A 768 -64.78 76.94 64.75
CA GLY A 768 -64.52 77.54 66.08
C GLY A 768 -65.64 78.42 66.68
N PRO A 769 -65.68 78.64 68.01
CA PRO A 769 -66.83 79.26 68.71
C PRO A 769 -66.72 80.78 68.93
N GLY A 770 -67.73 81.55 68.50
CA GLY A 770 -67.72 83.03 68.50
C GLY A 770 -68.49 83.70 69.64
N VAL A 771 -68.10 83.54 70.90
CA VAL A 771 -68.81 84.14 72.07
C VAL A 771 -68.33 85.55 72.48
N ARG A 772 -67.37 86.16 71.76
CA ARG A 772 -66.92 87.54 72.04
C ARG A 772 -67.11 88.54 70.89
N THR A 773 -68.06 88.28 69.99
CA THR A 773 -68.45 89.27 68.98
C THR A 773 -68.89 90.58 69.67
N PRO A 774 -68.38 91.75 69.24
CA PRO A 774 -68.81 93.05 69.75
C PRO A 774 -70.34 93.18 69.62
N GLY A 775 -71.06 93.04 70.74
CA GLY A 775 -72.53 92.98 70.77
C GLY A 775 -73.08 91.92 71.72
N PHE A 776 -72.40 90.79 71.91
CA PHE A 776 -72.84 89.70 72.80
C PHE A 776 -73.07 90.19 74.25
N TRP A 777 -72.16 91.02 74.76
CA TRP A 777 -72.22 91.55 76.13
C TRP A 777 -73.03 92.84 76.30
N ILE A 778 -73.41 93.51 75.21
CA ILE A 778 -74.13 94.79 75.25
C ILE A 778 -75.64 94.55 75.26
N ASN A 779 -76.07 93.35 74.84
CA ASN A 779 -77.47 93.03 74.68
C ASN A 779 -78.03 92.34 75.94
N THR A 780 -79.01 93.00 76.57
CA THR A 780 -79.67 92.53 77.80
C THR A 780 -80.41 91.21 77.64
N THR A 781 -80.72 90.77 76.41
CA THR A 781 -81.39 89.47 76.15
C THR A 781 -80.46 88.27 76.20
N TRP A 782 -79.14 88.48 76.26
CA TRP A 782 -78.16 87.38 76.31
C TRP A 782 -77.63 87.14 77.72
N GLN A 783 -78.02 87.98 78.70
CA GLN A 783 -77.77 87.75 80.13
C GLN A 783 -78.50 86.50 80.66
N ASP A 784 -79.50 86.02 79.91
CA ASP A 784 -80.38 84.90 80.29
C ASP A 784 -79.80 83.51 79.92
N PHE A 785 -78.67 83.44 79.22
CA PHE A 785 -78.01 82.20 78.75
C PHE A 785 -77.21 81.38 79.81
N TRP A 786 -77.12 81.89 81.03
CA TRP A 786 -76.04 81.65 82.00
C TRP A 786 -76.40 82.26 83.35
N ASP A 787 -77.69 82.24 83.63
CA ASP A 787 -78.36 83.00 84.65
C ASP A 787 -78.85 82.05 85.79
N GLY A 788 -78.81 80.75 85.53
CA GLY A 788 -79.16 79.68 86.44
C GLY A 788 -80.68 79.43 86.51
N ASP A 789 -81.48 80.06 85.65
CA ASP A 789 -82.93 79.90 85.61
C ASP A 789 -83.37 79.10 84.37
N VAL A 790 -83.90 77.91 84.61
CA VAL A 790 -84.46 77.04 83.55
C VAL A 790 -85.75 77.58 82.91
N SER A 791 -86.32 78.65 83.46
CA SER A 791 -87.61 79.20 83.02
C SER A 791 -87.51 80.26 81.93
N VAL A 792 -86.30 80.67 81.54
CA VAL A 792 -86.08 81.70 80.51
C VAL A 792 -85.87 81.04 79.13
N PRO A 793 -86.45 81.57 78.01
CA PRO A 793 -86.41 80.87 76.73
C PRO A 793 -84.99 80.76 76.17
N SER A 794 -84.58 79.54 75.81
CA SER A 794 -83.36 79.33 75.04
C SER A 794 -83.49 79.97 73.66
N GLN A 795 -82.44 80.60 73.15
CA GLN A 795 -82.36 80.99 71.73
C GLN A 795 -82.02 79.78 70.86
N ALA A 796 -82.74 78.68 71.05
CA ALA A 796 -82.55 77.43 70.31
C ALA A 796 -82.62 77.70 68.80
N GLY A 797 -81.51 77.45 68.09
CA GLY A 797 -81.42 77.59 66.64
C GLY A 797 -80.39 78.62 66.14
N GLN A 798 -79.80 79.44 67.02
CA GLN A 798 -78.63 80.24 66.66
C GLN A 798 -77.40 79.33 66.54
N LEU A 799 -76.71 79.39 65.40
CA LEU A 799 -75.53 78.59 65.13
C LEU A 799 -74.42 78.95 66.15
N TYR A 800 -73.86 77.95 66.82
CA TYR A 800 -72.75 78.07 67.79
C TYR A 800 -73.08 78.61 69.19
N PHE A 801 -74.36 78.65 69.59
CA PHE A 801 -74.77 78.91 70.97
C PHE A 801 -75.35 77.64 71.64
N PRO A 802 -75.15 77.44 72.96
CA PRO A 802 -75.73 76.31 73.69
C PRO A 802 -77.26 76.25 73.58
N LYS A 803 -77.87 75.07 73.72
CA LYS A 803 -79.34 74.93 73.56
C LYS A 803 -80.14 75.26 74.83
N ALA A 804 -79.46 75.47 75.95
CA ALA A 804 -80.00 75.73 77.27
C ALA A 804 -78.98 76.53 78.11
N ASP A 805 -79.37 76.91 79.32
CA ASP A 805 -78.47 77.57 80.28
C ASP A 805 -77.23 76.69 80.55
N ILE A 806 -76.06 77.25 80.27
CA ILE A 806 -74.78 76.54 80.31
C ILE A 806 -74.29 76.22 81.74
N LEU A 807 -74.83 76.89 82.76
CA LEU A 807 -74.48 76.66 84.18
C LEU A 807 -75.19 75.43 84.77
N LEU A 808 -76.10 74.80 84.04
CA LEU A 808 -76.91 73.68 84.56
C LEU A 808 -76.64 72.36 83.83
N TYR A 809 -76.10 72.42 82.61
CA TYR A 809 -76.08 71.27 81.71
C TYR A 809 -74.71 71.00 81.09
N LYS A 810 -74.30 69.73 81.09
CA LYS A 810 -73.05 69.26 80.48
C LYS A 810 -73.09 69.48 78.98
N ASN A 811 -72.06 70.12 78.41
CA ASN A 811 -71.97 70.43 76.98
C ASN A 811 -73.18 71.21 76.42
N GLY A 812 -73.94 71.93 77.26
CA GLY A 812 -75.18 72.58 76.84
C GLY A 812 -76.30 71.61 76.39
N ASP A 813 -76.20 70.33 76.76
CA ASP A 813 -77.22 69.32 76.51
C ASP A 813 -78.29 69.37 77.62
N PRO A 814 -79.52 69.83 77.33
CA PRO A 814 -80.59 69.97 78.33
C PRO A 814 -81.01 68.64 78.98
N THR A 815 -80.50 67.50 78.48
CA THR A 815 -80.79 66.16 79.02
C THR A 815 -79.74 65.67 80.02
N GLN A 816 -78.60 66.35 80.15
CA GLN A 816 -77.47 65.95 80.98
C GLN A 816 -77.12 67.07 81.97
N PRO A 817 -77.63 67.06 83.22
CA PRO A 817 -77.24 68.06 84.20
C PRO A 817 -75.73 67.97 84.52
N LEU A 818 -75.11 69.09 84.87
CA LEU A 818 -73.78 69.09 85.48
C LEU A 818 -73.82 68.27 86.80
N PRO A 819 -72.73 67.59 87.18
CA PRO A 819 -72.65 66.85 88.45
C PRO A 819 -73.01 67.75 89.65
N ASN A 820 -73.48 67.13 90.75
CA ASN A 820 -74.02 67.83 91.93
C ASN A 820 -75.21 68.79 91.65
N ASN A 821 -76.07 68.44 90.68
CA ASN A 821 -77.32 69.15 90.40
C ASN A 821 -77.10 70.60 89.91
N GLY A 822 -76.03 70.84 89.14
CA GLY A 822 -75.67 72.18 88.65
C GLY A 822 -75.00 73.08 89.69
N LEU A 823 -74.43 72.48 90.74
CA LEU A 823 -73.68 73.19 91.77
C LEU A 823 -72.20 72.89 91.64
N VAL A 824 -71.39 73.93 91.77
CA VAL A 824 -69.94 73.81 91.88
C VAL A 824 -69.54 74.04 93.33
N THR A 825 -68.50 73.35 93.80
CA THR A 825 -68.01 73.50 95.17
C THR A 825 -67.01 74.63 95.23
N ASP A 826 -67.35 75.65 96.03
CA ASP A 826 -66.44 76.74 96.34
C ASP A 826 -65.21 76.17 97.07
N PRO A 827 -64.00 76.28 96.49
CA PRO A 827 -62.77 75.77 97.10
C PRO A 827 -62.41 76.50 98.41
N VAL A 828 -62.96 77.69 98.65
CA VAL A 828 -62.73 78.51 99.85
C VAL A 828 -63.59 78.03 101.00
N THR A 829 -64.91 78.03 100.80
CA THR A 829 -65.88 77.72 101.87
C THR A 829 -66.24 76.24 101.96
N GLY A 830 -65.88 75.44 100.97
CA GLY A 830 -66.31 74.05 100.83
C GLY A 830 -67.80 73.89 100.56
N THR A 831 -68.53 74.98 100.31
CA THR A 831 -69.98 74.97 100.12
C THR A 831 -70.32 74.86 98.63
N SER A 832 -71.15 73.88 98.26
CA SER A 832 -71.64 73.77 96.89
C SER A 832 -72.76 74.78 96.63
N SER A 833 -72.56 75.65 95.63
CA SER A 833 -73.52 76.67 95.25
C SER A 833 -73.54 76.89 93.74
N ARG A 834 -74.48 77.70 93.24
CA ARG A 834 -74.49 78.11 91.83
C ARG A 834 -73.37 79.12 91.60
N GLY A 835 -72.51 78.85 90.64
CA GLY A 835 -71.39 79.70 90.29
C GLY A 835 -70.55 79.12 89.16
N LEU A 836 -69.45 79.79 88.87
CA LEU A 836 -68.45 79.37 87.90
C LEU A 836 -67.22 78.85 88.64
N LEU A 837 -66.93 77.56 88.50
CA LEU A 837 -65.62 77.01 88.87
C LEU A 837 -64.78 76.92 87.59
N ILE A 838 -64.03 77.98 87.32
CA ILE A 838 -63.18 78.05 86.14
C ILE A 838 -61.92 77.24 86.40
N GLY A 839 -61.53 76.37 85.46
CA GLY A 839 -60.34 75.52 85.56
C GLY A 839 -60.62 74.05 85.89
N ASP A 840 -61.88 73.69 86.13
CA ASP A 840 -62.41 72.32 86.32
C ASP A 840 -62.65 71.65 84.94
N TYR A 841 -61.58 71.23 84.27
CA TYR A 841 -61.66 70.81 82.86
C TYR A 841 -62.35 69.45 82.70
N ASN A 842 -62.39 68.62 83.74
CA ASN A 842 -63.15 67.37 83.67
C ASN A 842 -64.65 67.60 83.95
N ARG A 843 -65.02 68.77 84.49
CA ARG A 843 -66.37 69.26 84.76
C ARG A 843 -67.08 68.41 85.80
N ASP A 844 -66.35 67.98 86.81
CA ASP A 844 -66.87 67.21 87.94
C ASP A 844 -67.45 68.11 89.06
N GLY A 845 -67.26 69.43 88.94
CA GLY A 845 -67.80 70.45 89.83
C GLY A 845 -66.99 70.65 91.11
N ILE A 846 -65.79 70.06 91.22
CA ILE A 846 -64.87 70.21 92.35
C ILE A 846 -63.47 70.54 91.84
N THR A 847 -62.61 71.12 92.69
CA THR A 847 -61.20 71.35 92.31
C THR A 847 -60.39 70.08 92.58
N ASN A 848 -59.93 69.40 91.53
CA ASN A 848 -59.09 68.20 91.65
C ASN A 848 -57.59 68.52 91.76
N SER A 849 -56.80 67.50 92.15
CA SER A 849 -55.34 67.55 92.06
C SER A 849 -54.89 67.72 90.61
N GLY A 850 -54.18 68.81 90.31
CA GLY A 850 -53.70 69.14 88.96
C GLY A 850 -54.55 70.19 88.25
N GLU A 851 -55.72 70.54 88.80
CA GLU A 851 -56.52 71.65 88.31
C GLU A 851 -56.08 72.95 88.97
N ASN A 852 -56.07 74.02 88.17
CA ASN A 852 -55.86 75.37 88.67
C ASN A 852 -57.18 76.10 88.55
N THR A 853 -57.88 76.30 89.66
CA THR A 853 -59.26 76.81 89.63
C THR A 853 -59.42 78.19 90.25
N ILE A 854 -60.41 78.93 89.78
CA ILE A 854 -60.93 80.13 90.45
C ILE A 854 -62.45 80.06 90.46
N PHE A 855 -63.04 80.37 91.60
CA PHE A 855 -64.48 80.30 91.81
C PHE A 855 -65.09 81.71 91.83
N TYR A 856 -66.23 81.85 91.15
CA TYR A 856 -67.10 83.02 91.27
C TYR A 856 -68.50 82.54 91.59
N ASN A 857 -69.11 83.03 92.66
CA ASN A 857 -70.52 82.75 92.90
C ASN A 857 -71.40 83.41 91.81
N LEU A 858 -72.66 83.00 91.71
CA LEU A 858 -73.57 83.50 90.67
C LEU A 858 -73.67 85.04 90.64
N THR A 859 -73.58 85.70 91.79
CA THR A 859 -73.65 87.17 91.87
C THR A 859 -72.38 87.81 91.34
N GLU A 860 -71.21 87.31 91.73
CA GLU A 860 -69.90 87.77 91.25
C GLU A 860 -69.73 87.51 89.77
N ALA A 861 -70.07 86.30 89.31
CA ALA A 861 -70.09 85.96 87.90
C ALA A 861 -70.94 87.01 87.16
N ARG A 862 -72.22 87.20 87.53
CA ARG A 862 -73.08 88.23 86.90
C ARG A 862 -72.47 89.63 86.95
N ALA A 863 -71.74 89.98 88.01
CA ALA A 863 -71.05 91.27 88.12
C ALA A 863 -69.87 91.42 87.13
N ILE A 864 -69.01 90.40 86.99
CA ILE A 864 -67.91 90.37 85.99
C ILE A 864 -68.46 90.62 84.58
N LEU A 865 -69.64 90.04 84.34
CA LEU A 865 -70.30 90.02 83.05
C LEU A 865 -71.04 91.33 82.76
N GLY A 866 -71.72 91.87 83.76
CA GLY A 866 -72.39 93.18 83.73
C GLY A 866 -71.45 94.39 83.77
N ALA A 867 -70.17 94.20 84.12
CA ALA A 867 -69.14 95.25 84.10
C ALA A 867 -68.82 95.77 82.68
N SER A 868 -69.41 95.19 81.64
CA SER A 868 -69.19 95.52 80.23
C SER A 868 -69.60 96.95 79.83
N ASN A 869 -70.34 97.70 80.66
CA ASN A 869 -70.78 99.08 80.36
C ASN A 869 -70.60 100.09 81.51
N GLN A 870 -69.83 99.78 82.56
CA GLN A 870 -69.59 100.71 83.67
C GLN A 870 -68.19 101.33 83.58
N THR A 871 -68.10 102.64 83.33
CA THR A 871 -66.88 103.47 83.48
C THR A 871 -66.39 103.59 84.95
N ILE A 872 -66.84 102.71 85.85
CA ILE A 872 -66.83 102.93 87.30
C ILE A 872 -65.77 102.12 88.05
N GLN A 873 -64.97 101.26 87.42
CA GLN A 873 -63.79 100.71 88.11
C GLN A 873 -62.54 100.71 87.24
N GLN A 874 -61.53 101.49 87.65
CA GLN A 874 -60.21 101.58 87.04
C GLN A 874 -59.37 100.31 87.29
N ASP A 875 -59.98 99.12 87.31
CA ASP A 875 -59.35 97.88 87.73
C ASP A 875 -59.26 96.85 86.59
N SER A 876 -58.06 96.37 86.31
CA SER A 876 -57.76 95.51 85.17
C SER A 876 -58.12 94.05 85.40
N ARG A 877 -58.34 93.62 86.65
CA ARG A 877 -58.73 92.24 86.96
C ARG A 877 -60.07 91.88 86.31
N TYR A 878 -61.06 92.77 86.40
CA TYR A 878 -62.35 92.65 85.70
C TYR A 878 -62.21 92.43 84.19
N ILE A 879 -61.21 93.05 83.56
CA ILE A 879 -60.99 92.95 82.10
C ILE A 879 -60.51 91.54 81.74
N LEU A 880 -59.60 90.98 82.54
CA LEU A 880 -59.10 89.62 82.37
C LEU A 880 -60.14 88.57 82.78
N ASP A 881 -60.79 88.76 83.92
CA ASP A 881 -61.91 87.93 84.41
C ASP A 881 -62.93 87.71 83.29
N ARG A 882 -63.32 88.77 82.58
CA ARG A 882 -64.25 88.68 81.46
C ARG A 882 -63.73 87.83 80.30
N ALA A 883 -62.44 87.93 79.96
CA ALA A 883 -61.85 87.12 78.89
C ALA A 883 -61.78 85.64 79.30
N LEU A 884 -61.46 85.40 80.57
CA LEU A 884 -61.35 84.07 81.14
C LEU A 884 -62.72 83.38 81.30
N VAL A 885 -63.73 84.09 81.80
CA VAL A 885 -65.10 83.58 81.88
C VAL A 885 -65.63 83.25 80.48
N ALA A 886 -65.40 84.11 79.49
CA ALA A 886 -65.81 83.82 78.11
C ALA A 886 -65.15 82.53 77.56
N ALA A 887 -63.87 82.31 77.89
CA ALA A 887 -63.15 81.09 77.51
C ALA A 887 -63.68 79.85 78.22
N TRP A 888 -64.02 79.98 79.50
CA TRP A 888 -64.66 78.92 80.27
C TRP A 888 -66.01 78.51 79.69
N LEU A 889 -66.84 79.48 79.35
CA LEU A 889 -68.15 79.24 78.75
C LEU A 889 -68.04 78.59 77.37
N ASN A 890 -67.05 78.99 76.56
CA ASN A 890 -66.77 78.31 75.29
C ASN A 890 -66.46 76.83 75.48
N PHE A 891 -65.65 76.50 76.48
CA PHE A 891 -65.34 75.12 76.82
C PHE A 891 -66.58 74.35 77.31
N LEU A 892 -67.36 74.95 78.21
CA LEU A 892 -68.60 74.34 78.70
C LEU A 892 -69.63 74.09 77.57
N ALA A 893 -69.58 74.87 76.49
CA ALA A 893 -70.44 74.71 75.31
C ALA A 893 -70.03 73.53 74.40
N GLY A 894 -68.97 72.79 74.75
CA GLY A 894 -68.50 71.61 74.02
C GLY A 894 -67.36 71.88 73.05
N ASN A 895 -66.77 73.08 73.06
CA ASN A 895 -65.60 73.39 72.25
C ASN A 895 -64.30 72.94 72.95
N PRO A 896 -63.22 72.62 72.21
CA PRO A 896 -61.92 72.35 72.83
C PRO A 896 -61.44 73.56 73.64
N ALA A 897 -61.01 73.35 74.90
CA ALA A 897 -60.44 74.41 75.73
C ALA A 897 -59.03 74.81 75.28
N ASP A 898 -58.72 76.11 75.39
CA ASP A 898 -57.34 76.60 75.45
C ASP A 898 -56.84 76.55 76.89
N THR A 899 -56.47 75.35 77.35
CA THR A 899 -56.13 75.12 78.76
C THR A 899 -54.89 75.92 79.19
N VAL A 900 -54.01 76.28 78.26
CA VAL A 900 -52.76 76.97 78.55
C VAL A 900 -53.04 78.41 78.97
N ASP A 901 -53.70 79.19 78.13
CA ASP A 901 -53.93 80.61 78.41
C ASP A 901 -55.04 80.82 79.46
N MET A 902 -55.98 79.87 79.58
CA MET A 902 -56.97 79.86 80.67
C MET A 902 -56.28 79.66 82.03
N ASN A 903 -55.37 78.70 82.16
CA ASN A 903 -54.62 78.50 83.41
C ASN A 903 -53.72 79.68 83.76
N LYS A 904 -53.12 80.36 82.77
CA LYS A 904 -52.38 81.61 83.01
C LYS A 904 -53.29 82.71 83.52
N GLY A 905 -54.48 82.84 82.97
CA GLY A 905 -55.50 83.79 83.42
C GLY A 905 -55.88 83.55 84.89
N ILE A 906 -56.16 82.31 85.24
CA ILE A 906 -56.47 81.89 86.61
C ILE A 906 -55.33 82.24 87.57
N SER A 907 -54.09 81.86 87.23
CA SER A 907 -52.91 82.20 88.05
C SER A 907 -52.72 83.71 88.22
N TRP A 908 -52.88 84.49 87.15
CA TRP A 908 -52.71 85.95 87.23
C TRP A 908 -53.72 86.58 88.19
N LEU A 909 -54.96 86.08 88.18
CA LEU A 909 -56.03 86.53 89.06
C LEU A 909 -55.78 86.10 90.51
N GLN A 910 -55.40 84.83 90.73
CA GLN A 910 -55.06 84.32 92.06
C GLN A 910 -53.90 85.10 92.70
N VAL A 911 -52.94 85.62 91.95
CA VAL A 911 -51.89 86.46 92.55
C VAL A 911 -52.44 87.80 93.03
N LEU A 912 -53.46 88.34 92.37
CA LEU A 912 -53.93 89.70 92.57
C LEU A 912 -55.33 89.77 93.19
N THR A 913 -55.79 88.72 93.87
CA THR A 913 -56.99 88.71 94.72
C THR A 913 -56.60 88.39 96.17
N PRO A 914 -57.35 88.81 97.20
CA PRO A 914 -57.07 88.38 98.57
C PRO A 914 -57.17 86.85 98.71
N ASP A 915 -56.33 86.27 99.57
CA ASP A 915 -56.40 84.85 99.98
C ASP A 915 -57.30 84.71 101.22
N GLU A 916 -58.44 84.06 101.06
CA GLU A 916 -59.46 83.91 102.09
C GLU A 916 -59.30 82.62 102.92
N ASN A 917 -58.81 81.54 102.31
CA ASN A 917 -58.69 80.23 102.96
C ASN A 917 -57.28 79.96 103.55
N GLY A 918 -56.30 80.84 103.28
CA GLY A 918 -54.93 80.76 103.77
C GLY A 918 -54.04 79.80 102.98
N ASP A 919 -54.47 79.33 101.81
CA ASP A 919 -53.72 78.40 100.96
C ASP A 919 -52.59 79.08 100.15
N LYS A 920 -52.45 80.40 100.30
CA LYS A 920 -51.51 81.30 99.64
C LYS A 920 -51.83 81.51 98.16
N LYS A 921 -53.03 81.21 97.70
CA LYS A 921 -53.57 81.64 96.41
C LYS A 921 -54.75 82.56 96.68
N GLY A 922 -54.84 83.63 95.91
CA GLY A 922 -55.97 84.53 96.01
C GLY A 922 -57.22 83.89 95.41
N ASP A 923 -58.30 83.93 96.17
CA ASP A 923 -59.59 83.34 95.83
C ASP A 923 -60.76 84.26 96.24
N GLY A 924 -60.45 85.43 96.81
CA GLY A 924 -61.41 86.31 97.45
C GLY A 924 -61.87 87.54 96.68
N TYR A 925 -62.68 88.34 97.38
CA TYR A 925 -63.43 89.48 96.84
C TYR A 925 -62.59 90.59 96.18
N LEU A 926 -63.15 91.17 95.12
CA LEU A 926 -62.71 92.44 94.54
C LEU A 926 -63.67 93.56 94.94
N LYS A 927 -63.11 94.77 95.08
CA LYS A 927 -63.88 95.96 95.46
C LYS A 927 -65.06 96.16 94.51
N GLY A 928 -66.31 95.91 94.93
CA GLY A 928 -67.50 96.09 94.10
C GLY A 928 -67.80 94.97 93.10
N LEU A 929 -67.22 93.78 93.30
CA LEU A 929 -67.59 92.54 92.60
C LEU A 929 -68.74 91.80 93.32
N GLY A 930 -69.03 92.17 94.58
CA GLY A 930 -70.08 91.58 95.41
C GLY A 930 -70.80 92.59 96.32
N ASN A 931 -71.40 92.10 97.42
CA ASN A 931 -72.20 92.89 98.38
C ASN A 931 -71.74 92.71 99.84
N THR A 932 -70.44 92.58 100.08
CA THR A 932 -69.93 92.42 101.45
C THR A 932 -69.22 93.68 101.96
N THR A 933 -69.21 93.86 103.27
CA THR A 933 -68.47 94.93 103.97
C THR A 933 -66.94 94.76 103.92
N LEU A 934 -66.43 93.69 103.28
CA LEU A 934 -65.01 93.36 103.16
C LEU A 934 -64.34 93.98 101.92
N ASP A 935 -65.12 94.33 100.89
CA ASP A 935 -64.71 94.95 99.62
C ASP A 935 -63.82 96.21 99.74
N GLY A 936 -63.87 96.91 100.88
CA GLY A 936 -63.08 98.12 101.14
C GLY A 936 -61.57 97.90 101.28
N GLN A 937 -61.11 96.64 101.42
CA GLN A 937 -59.72 96.31 101.75
C GLN A 937 -58.86 95.89 100.53
N SER A 938 -59.45 95.77 99.33
CA SER A 938 -58.75 95.29 98.12
C SER A 938 -58.18 96.48 97.29
N PRO A 939 -56.84 96.63 97.14
CA PRO A 939 -56.23 97.64 96.27
C PRO A 939 -56.72 97.59 94.83
N VAL A 940 -56.88 98.75 94.16
CA VAL A 940 -57.23 98.82 92.73
C VAL A 940 -56.01 98.53 91.86
N ILE A 941 -56.13 97.60 90.91
CA ILE A 941 -55.06 97.30 89.94
C ILE A 941 -55.33 98.03 88.62
N GLY A 942 -54.81 99.26 88.51
CA GLY A 942 -54.93 100.10 87.33
C GLY A 942 -54.38 99.49 86.05
N SER A 943 -54.91 99.92 84.89
CA SER A 943 -54.36 99.56 83.58
C SER A 943 -52.96 100.11 83.34
N SER A 944 -52.49 101.05 84.16
CA SER A 944 -51.10 101.54 84.22
C SER A 944 -50.20 100.68 85.12
N SER A 945 -50.72 99.64 85.77
CA SER A 945 -49.94 98.80 86.68
C SER A 945 -48.87 97.99 85.93
N PRO A 946 -47.66 97.81 86.52
CA PRO A 946 -46.67 96.90 85.95
C PRO A 946 -47.17 95.45 85.87
N TYR A 947 -48.04 95.00 86.79
CA TYR A 947 -48.62 93.65 86.74
C TYR A 947 -49.48 93.42 85.48
N TRP A 948 -50.16 94.48 85.01
CA TRP A 948 -51.01 94.43 83.82
C TRP A 948 -50.21 94.47 82.51
N ASN A 949 -49.16 95.28 82.45
CA ASN A 949 -48.43 95.52 81.19
C ASN A 949 -47.14 94.72 81.04
N SER A 950 -46.53 94.30 82.13
CA SER A 950 -45.19 93.67 82.13
C SER A 950 -45.13 92.32 82.85
N GLY A 951 -46.23 91.88 83.48
CA GLY A 951 -46.30 90.59 84.16
C GLY A 951 -45.86 90.64 85.62
N ILE A 952 -45.86 89.47 86.26
CA ILE A 952 -45.57 89.33 87.70
C ILE A 952 -44.37 88.40 87.85
N THR A 953 -43.23 88.95 88.28
CA THR A 953 -41.99 88.18 88.47
C THR A 953 -41.63 87.98 89.94
N SER A 954 -42.14 88.81 90.86
CA SER A 954 -42.02 88.61 92.31
C SER A 954 -43.16 89.29 93.07
N LEU A 955 -43.48 88.80 94.26
CA LEU A 955 -44.48 89.40 95.17
C LEU A 955 -43.91 90.47 96.11
N SER A 956 -42.58 90.67 96.13
CA SER A 956 -41.91 91.55 97.10
C SER A 956 -42.36 93.02 97.04
N GLY A 957 -42.93 93.46 95.91
CA GLY A 957 -43.50 94.80 95.73
C GLY A 957 -45.03 94.81 95.55
N ALA A 958 -45.72 93.69 95.76
CA ALA A 958 -47.18 93.64 95.66
C ALA A 958 -47.85 94.38 96.83
N PRO A 959 -48.95 95.12 96.60
CA PRO A 959 -49.67 95.76 97.69
C PRO A 959 -50.30 94.71 98.60
N SER A 960 -50.27 94.95 99.91
CA SER A 960 -50.98 94.09 100.88
C SER A 960 -52.48 94.08 100.58
N PRO A 961 -53.17 92.92 100.62
CA PRO A 961 -52.69 91.60 101.09
C PRO A 961 -52.00 90.70 100.05
N TYR A 962 -51.86 91.10 98.78
CA TYR A 962 -51.40 90.23 97.68
C TYR A 962 -49.94 89.76 97.79
N ASN A 963 -49.12 90.47 98.58
CA ASN A 963 -47.74 90.06 98.86
C ASN A 963 -47.64 88.71 99.60
N LEU A 964 -48.75 88.17 100.10
CA LEU A 964 -48.83 86.89 100.80
C LEU A 964 -49.18 85.71 99.89
N ASN A 965 -49.61 85.95 98.64
CA ASN A 965 -50.10 84.93 97.69
C ASN A 965 -48.97 84.10 97.06
N THR A 966 -48.12 83.51 97.89
CA THR A 966 -46.91 82.75 97.54
C THR A 966 -47.19 81.34 97.00
N GLY A 967 -48.44 80.90 96.97
CA GLY A 967 -48.90 79.60 96.48
C GLY A 967 -49.16 79.55 94.97
N VAL A 968 -49.04 80.68 94.26
CA VAL A 968 -49.15 80.74 92.80
C VAL A 968 -47.77 80.73 92.14
N PRO A 969 -47.50 79.87 91.14
CA PRO A 969 -46.22 79.84 90.43
C PRO A 969 -45.90 81.15 89.70
N LEU A 970 -44.70 81.71 89.95
CA LEU A 970 -44.13 82.86 89.22
C LEU A 970 -42.95 82.41 88.33
N PRO A 971 -42.65 83.11 87.21
CA PRO A 971 -43.29 84.33 86.73
C PRO A 971 -44.61 84.08 85.99
N ILE A 972 -45.47 85.10 85.96
CA ILE A 972 -46.73 85.10 85.20
C ILE A 972 -46.67 86.18 84.13
N ASP A 973 -47.17 85.85 82.93
CA ASP A 973 -47.27 86.77 81.80
C ASP A 973 -48.07 88.05 82.15
N ALA A 974 -47.86 89.12 81.37
CA ALA A 974 -48.62 90.36 81.53
C ALA A 974 -50.12 90.13 81.34
N GLY A 975 -50.94 90.69 82.25
CA GLY A 975 -52.39 90.51 82.21
C GLY A 975 -53.02 90.94 80.87
N ASN A 976 -52.48 91.98 80.23
CA ASN A 976 -52.92 92.42 78.90
C ASN A 976 -52.66 91.38 77.78
N SER A 977 -51.60 90.59 77.91
CA SER A 977 -51.17 89.60 76.92
C SER A 977 -52.01 88.34 77.05
N ILE A 978 -52.21 87.88 78.29
CA ILE A 978 -53.11 86.76 78.59
C ILE A 978 -54.53 87.07 78.11
N LYS A 979 -55.03 88.29 78.40
CA LYS A 979 -56.33 88.76 77.92
C LYS A 979 -56.44 88.74 76.39
N ASN A 980 -55.37 89.09 75.66
CA ASN A 980 -55.40 89.11 74.19
C ASN A 980 -55.40 87.69 73.60
N ALA A 981 -54.68 86.76 74.20
CA ALA A 981 -54.66 85.36 73.79
C ALA A 981 -56.02 84.69 74.03
N LEU A 982 -56.57 84.86 75.24
CA LEU A 982 -57.93 84.42 75.56
C LEU A 982 -58.96 85.03 74.60
N ASP A 983 -58.84 86.31 74.26
CA ASP A 983 -59.72 86.95 73.28
C ASP A 983 -59.56 86.37 71.88
N LEU A 984 -58.37 85.98 71.45
CA LEU A 984 -58.16 85.35 70.15
C LEU A 984 -58.88 84.00 70.08
N TYR A 985 -58.64 83.13 71.07
CA TYR A 985 -59.36 81.87 71.23
C TYR A 985 -60.87 82.08 71.22
N ASN A 986 -61.36 83.03 72.03
CA ASN A 986 -62.79 83.31 72.16
C ASN A 986 -63.46 83.88 70.91
N ASN A 987 -62.69 84.40 69.95
CA ASN A 987 -63.21 85.00 68.74
C ASN A 987 -63.06 84.09 67.51
N THR A 988 -62.04 83.23 67.47
CA THR A 988 -61.70 82.49 66.25
C THR A 988 -61.57 80.98 66.47
N GLY A 989 -61.53 80.51 67.72
CA GLY A 989 -61.10 79.14 68.04
C GLY A 989 -59.64 78.86 67.64
N ALA A 990 -58.85 79.88 67.32
CA ALA A 990 -57.42 79.72 67.03
C ALA A 990 -56.63 79.85 68.34
N GLY A 991 -55.46 79.21 68.40
CA GLY A 991 -54.65 79.16 69.62
C GLY A 991 -54.94 77.98 70.54
N ILE A 992 -55.87 77.07 70.17
CA ILE A 992 -56.19 75.86 70.94
C ILE A 992 -54.92 75.03 71.15
N ALA A 993 -54.44 74.99 72.39
CA ALA A 993 -53.59 73.92 72.89
C ALA A 993 -54.51 72.85 73.49
N ALA A 994 -54.43 71.63 72.98
CA ALA A 994 -55.24 70.52 73.50
C ALA A 994 -55.05 70.38 75.01
N ALA A 995 -56.16 70.17 75.73
CA ALA A 995 -56.10 69.79 77.14
C ALA A 995 -55.15 68.60 77.30
N PRO A 996 -54.32 68.56 78.36
CA PRO A 996 -53.64 67.32 78.70
C PRO A 996 -54.70 66.23 78.88
N PRO A 997 -54.44 64.98 78.44
CA PRO A 997 -55.34 63.88 78.71
C PRO A 997 -55.50 63.77 80.24
N VAL A 998 -56.71 64.01 80.72
CA VAL A 998 -57.10 63.82 82.13
C VAL A 998 -57.62 62.39 82.29
#